data_AF-A0A9D6PM12-F1
#
_entry.id   AF-A0A9D6PM12-F1
#
_cell.length_a   1.000
_cell.length_b   1.000
_cell.length_c   1.000
_cell.angle_alpha   90.00
_cell.angle_beta   90.00
_cell.angle_gamma   90.00
#
_symmetry.space_group_name_H-M   'P 1'
#
loop_
_entity.id
_entity.type
_entity.pdbx_description
1 polymer ?
#
loop_
_entity_poly.entity_id
_entity_poly.type
_entity_poly.pdbx_seq_one_letter_code
_entity_poly.pdbx_strand_id
1 'polypeptide(L)'
;MSLRINTNITALNAQKNLVVNDERLSLTLERLSSGLRINRASDDAAGLTISEKLRTQVRGITRAIMNVQDGISLIQTAEGAMNETHSILQRMRELAIQAGNDTLTSNDRLEIQKEIEQLKNDINRISNTTEFNTKKLLDGSATAVISTSNPTTMDGVVTGEALTFSDFSVLVWPANDTVTNAPQRGVSQVQRSNIFTRTDGSIVTSSTTLQSIAQFYDKLGNFILEDSSTLYVMADNHQATVTVSKDLTLTQLSNRMTDAMTTDQLGGGLKIDGSNATIQVSGEKNGQLEVTSGRPGIVGRVTFTGDEALVRAFGFQEVVLAEDPVYSITVTNLGVEASLREQMTTKIAGNRAMGLIKGIDLVFQPPTAAFTETQKAVFGISIGSQFSFNIDDSVSSTGTVLISLAAGRFSMDQIVSLINDPLSVALSNVRARMNTNNVFELYTLNTGSAAYISISGLAGLQNNLGLADGRYTGTGGSAGSMLGRASITDFDFTTRLTSIIITDGHGYSAAVTITGNYLGGMASLVDDFNNQLQADGFAIRAYDNNGRIELRSTETGVQSNFRITDGVGPGSATFTLFLTNPQTTISGLGGDAGVQNFSLDSESQMWGYVVADDNAGVADNLSFYIADQTGRGAIVSILGGIASAGASFRTMSSIVIEINNKMSTNGISVDAQIITSTRTIRISASTPGTSGRLVITEYTSSASVTSISRNLGLSSTTYQNGTGDYGYTVHVRDS
;
A
#
# COMPACT_ATOMS: atom_id res chain seq x y z
N MET A 1 77.70 102.75 -8.92
CA MET A 1 77.15 102.93 -7.56
C MET A 1 75.75 103.52 -7.67
N SER A 2 74.73 102.83 -7.17
CA SER A 2 73.34 103.30 -7.17
C SER A 2 72.91 103.59 -5.73
N LEU A 3 73.28 104.77 -5.20
CA LEU A 3 72.64 105.34 -4.02
C LEU A 3 71.47 106.21 -4.50
N ARG A 4 70.25 105.68 -4.42
CA ARG A 4 69.01 106.44 -4.62
C ARG A 4 68.41 106.74 -3.23
N ILE A 5 68.08 108.00 -2.97
CA ILE A 5 67.56 108.46 -1.65
C ILE A 5 66.06 108.19 -1.49
N ASN A 6 65.29 108.16 -2.59
CA ASN A 6 63.84 107.92 -2.54
C ASN A 6 63.44 106.48 -2.16
N THR A 7 64.34 105.50 -2.30
CA THR A 7 64.07 104.10 -1.94
C THR A 7 65.18 103.55 -1.04
N ASN A 8 64.89 103.41 0.25
CA ASN A 8 65.84 102.85 1.22
C ASN A 8 65.83 101.30 1.18
N ILE A 9 66.71 100.75 0.35
CA ILE A 9 66.83 99.30 0.17
C ILE A 9 67.26 98.58 1.47
N THR A 10 68.04 99.22 2.35
CA THR A 10 68.45 98.60 3.63
C THR A 10 67.29 98.46 4.60
N ALA A 11 66.42 99.47 4.69
CA ALA A 11 65.20 99.41 5.49
C ALA A 11 64.20 98.39 4.93
N LEU A 12 64.03 98.31 3.60
CA LEU A 12 63.17 97.30 2.96
C LEU A 12 63.68 95.88 3.20
N ASN A 13 65.00 95.66 3.17
CA ASN A 13 65.59 94.36 3.49
C ASN A 13 65.41 93.99 4.98
N ALA A 14 65.59 94.95 5.90
CA ALA A 14 65.33 94.74 7.32
C ALA A 14 63.86 94.42 7.61
N GLN A 15 62.93 95.15 6.98
CA GLN A 15 61.49 94.88 7.06
C GLN A 15 61.14 93.50 6.50
N LYS A 16 61.70 93.11 5.35
CA LYS A 16 61.52 91.77 4.79
C LYS A 16 61.99 90.67 5.74
N ASN A 17 63.14 90.84 6.39
CA ASN A 17 63.65 89.90 7.39
C ASN A 17 62.78 89.85 8.66
N LEU A 18 62.23 90.99 9.09
CA LEU A 18 61.31 91.05 10.23
C LEU A 18 60.01 90.29 9.93
N VAL A 19 59.41 90.50 8.75
CA VAL A 19 58.22 89.76 8.31
C VAL A 19 58.49 88.25 8.30
N VAL A 20 59.63 87.81 7.77
CA VAL A 20 60.02 86.38 7.80
C VAL A 20 60.19 85.84 9.23
N ASN A 21 60.69 86.65 10.16
CA ASN A 21 60.83 86.25 11.56
C ASN A 21 59.49 86.19 12.29
N ASP A 22 58.58 87.14 12.04
CA ASP A 22 57.23 87.13 12.61
C ASP A 22 56.42 85.93 12.11
N GLU A 23 56.56 85.55 10.84
CA GLU A 23 55.97 84.32 10.28
C GLU A 23 56.52 83.06 10.97
N ARG A 24 57.83 82.98 11.19
CA ARG A 24 58.46 81.85 11.90
C ARG A 24 58.05 81.78 13.37
N LEU A 25 57.94 82.93 14.05
CA LEU A 25 57.46 83.02 15.42
C LEU A 25 56.00 82.55 15.51
N SER A 26 55.15 83.02 14.58
CA SER A 26 53.74 82.63 14.50
C SER A 26 53.59 81.12 14.30
N LEU A 27 54.37 80.52 13.40
CA LEU A 27 54.39 79.06 13.20
C LEU A 27 54.86 78.30 14.45
N THR A 28 55.85 78.83 15.17
CA THR A 28 56.36 78.20 16.40
C THR A 28 55.32 78.27 17.51
N LEU A 29 54.63 79.41 17.66
CA LEU A 29 53.53 79.57 18.60
C LEU A 29 52.34 78.66 18.26
N GLU A 30 52.03 78.47 16.97
CA GLU A 30 50.99 77.54 16.53
C GLU A 30 51.33 76.08 16.90
N ARG A 31 52.57 75.64 16.66
CA ARG A 31 53.04 74.30 17.06
C ARG A 31 53.06 74.12 18.57
N LEU A 32 53.43 75.15 19.32
CA LEU A 32 53.39 75.13 20.78
C LEU A 32 51.95 75.02 21.30
N SER A 33 51.02 75.76 20.70
CA SER A 33 49.60 75.75 21.07
C SER A 33 48.91 74.42 20.75
N SER A 34 49.20 73.82 19.59
CA SER A 34 48.62 72.54 19.19
C SER A 34 49.29 71.32 19.84
N GLY A 35 50.55 71.45 20.27
CA GLY A 35 51.39 70.34 20.71
C GLY A 35 51.79 69.38 19.56
N LEU A 36 51.50 69.73 18.32
CA LEU A 36 51.81 68.92 17.13
C LEU A 36 52.90 69.58 16.30
N ARG A 37 53.87 68.78 15.85
CA ARG A 37 54.96 69.25 14.98
C ARG A 37 54.49 69.62 13.57
N ILE A 38 53.43 68.98 13.07
CA ILE A 38 52.83 69.17 11.74
C ILE A 38 51.37 69.56 11.97
N ASN A 39 51.00 70.81 11.67
CA ASN A 39 49.63 71.32 11.90
C ASN A 39 48.84 71.46 10.60
N ARG A 40 49.51 71.75 9.50
CA ARG A 40 48.89 71.98 8.18
C ARG A 40 49.58 71.14 7.11
N ALA A 41 48.88 70.85 6.01
CA ALA A 41 49.44 70.11 4.88
C ALA A 41 50.65 70.82 4.24
N SER A 42 50.78 72.14 4.44
CA SER A 42 51.91 72.95 3.99
C SER A 42 53.19 72.77 4.82
N ASP A 43 53.11 72.25 6.05
CA ASP A 43 54.29 71.97 6.90
C ASP A 43 55.04 70.71 6.41
N ASP A 44 54.30 69.63 6.17
CA ASP A 44 54.79 68.35 5.64
C ASP A 44 53.59 67.53 5.14
N ALA A 45 53.34 67.57 3.83
CA ALA A 45 52.19 66.89 3.23
C ALA A 45 52.26 65.37 3.39
N ALA A 46 53.46 64.77 3.30
CA ALA A 46 53.65 63.34 3.44
C ALA A 46 53.50 62.90 4.90
N GLY A 47 54.12 63.62 5.83
CA GLY A 47 54.00 63.39 7.27
C GLY A 47 52.58 63.55 7.79
N LEU A 48 51.86 64.59 7.35
CA LEU A 48 50.44 64.77 7.70
C LEU A 48 49.59 63.61 7.18
N THR A 49 49.77 63.21 5.92
CA THR A 49 49.01 62.10 5.31
C THR A 49 49.24 60.78 6.04
N ILE A 50 50.49 60.45 6.39
CA ILE A 50 50.80 59.26 7.18
C ILE A 50 50.21 59.36 8.59
N SER A 51 50.32 60.52 9.24
CA SER A 51 49.77 60.72 10.59
C SER A 51 48.24 60.61 10.62
N GLU A 52 47.53 61.12 9.61
CA GLU A 52 46.09 61.00 9.50
C GLU A 52 45.65 59.58 9.12
N LYS A 53 46.45 58.86 8.30
CA LYS A 53 46.25 57.42 8.06
C LYS A 53 46.38 56.63 9.37
N LEU A 54 47.44 56.87 10.14
CA LEU A 54 47.64 56.21 11.44
C LEU A 54 46.54 56.61 12.44
N ARG A 55 46.12 57.87 12.49
CA ARG A 55 45.02 58.34 13.33
C ARG A 55 43.70 57.66 12.98
N THR A 56 43.45 57.47 11.68
CA THR A 56 42.28 56.74 11.17
C THR A 56 42.37 55.25 11.53
N GLN A 57 43.55 54.63 11.40
CA GLN A 57 43.78 53.25 11.84
C GLN A 57 43.59 53.08 13.34
N VAL A 58 44.11 54.00 14.17
CA VAL A 58 43.92 53.97 15.63
C VAL A 58 42.44 54.08 15.98
N ARG A 59 41.69 54.99 15.35
CA ARG A 59 40.24 55.09 15.53
C ARG A 59 39.53 53.81 15.09
N GLY A 60 39.95 53.22 13.96
CA GLY A 60 39.42 51.95 13.44
C GLY A 60 39.68 50.78 14.40
N ILE A 61 40.91 50.63 14.91
CA ILE A 61 41.29 49.62 15.91
C ILE A 61 40.52 49.84 17.22
N THR A 62 40.36 51.08 17.66
CA THR A 62 39.58 51.39 18.88
C THR A 62 38.11 50.95 18.72
N ARG A 63 37.51 51.16 17.54
CA ARG A 63 36.19 50.61 17.22
C ARG A 63 36.19 49.08 17.18
N ALA A 64 37.19 48.46 16.55
CA ALA A 64 37.32 47.01 16.50
C ALA A 64 37.44 46.39 17.90
N ILE A 65 38.18 47.02 18.81
CA ILE A 65 38.29 46.57 20.22
C ILE A 65 36.92 46.61 20.91
N MET A 66 36.13 47.69 20.74
CA MET A 66 34.77 47.74 21.28
C MET A 66 33.88 46.65 20.68
N ASN A 67 33.94 46.44 19.36
CA ASN A 67 33.18 45.35 18.71
C ASN A 67 33.60 43.96 19.23
N VAL A 68 34.88 43.75 19.54
CA VAL A 68 35.37 42.51 20.16
C VAL A 68 34.83 42.35 21.58
N GLN A 69 34.73 43.43 22.37
CA GLN A 69 34.12 43.39 23.70
C GLN A 69 32.62 43.03 23.64
N ASP A 70 31.90 43.55 22.65
CA ASP A 70 30.51 43.17 22.40
C ASP A 70 30.42 41.68 22.00
N GLY A 71 31.36 41.20 21.17
CA GLY A 71 31.47 39.78 20.80
C GLY A 71 31.76 38.86 22.00
N ILE A 72 32.63 39.28 22.93
CA ILE A 72 32.88 38.55 24.18
C ILE A 72 31.60 38.49 25.03
N SER A 73 30.88 39.61 25.13
CA SER A 73 29.63 39.68 25.91
C SER A 73 28.53 38.77 25.32
N LEU A 74 28.45 38.69 23.99
CA LEU A 74 27.58 37.76 23.27
C LEU A 74 27.93 36.31 23.61
N ILE A 75 29.21 35.93 23.54
CA ILE A 75 29.66 34.57 23.84
C ILE A 75 29.39 34.21 25.30
N GLN A 76 29.65 35.11 26.25
CA GLN A 76 29.38 34.88 27.68
C GLN A 76 27.89 34.67 27.96
N THR A 77 27.02 35.38 27.24
CA THR A 77 25.57 35.19 27.35
C THR A 77 25.16 33.80 26.88
N ALA A 78 25.72 33.35 25.74
CA ALA A 78 25.49 32.00 25.22
C ALA A 78 26.06 30.92 26.18
N GLU A 79 27.27 31.11 26.71
CA GLU A 79 27.93 30.19 27.64
C GLU A 79 27.13 30.04 28.95
N GLY A 80 26.61 31.14 29.50
CA GLY A 80 25.74 31.09 30.67
C GLY A 80 24.50 30.23 30.46
N ALA A 81 23.82 30.41 29.33
CA ALA A 81 22.65 29.60 28.97
C ALA A 81 23.00 28.11 28.68
N MET A 82 24.16 27.84 28.10
CA MET A 82 24.65 26.47 27.89
C MET A 82 25.01 25.78 29.20
N ASN A 83 25.55 26.49 30.20
CA ASN A 83 25.82 25.93 31.52
C ASN A 83 24.53 25.50 32.25
N GLU A 84 23.44 26.24 32.09
CA GLU A 84 22.14 25.82 32.62
C GLU A 84 21.60 24.59 31.88
N THR A 85 21.72 24.58 30.55
CA THR A 85 21.36 23.41 29.73
C THR A 85 22.15 22.17 30.15
N HIS A 86 23.44 22.33 30.44
CA HIS A 86 24.30 21.24 30.93
C HIS A 86 23.82 20.68 32.27
N SER A 87 23.48 21.55 33.23
CA SER A 87 22.98 21.16 34.55
C SER A 87 21.65 20.42 34.44
N ILE A 88 20.76 20.86 33.55
CA ILE A 88 19.48 20.18 33.27
C ILE A 88 19.73 18.79 32.66
N LEU A 89 20.63 18.66 31.69
CA LEU A 89 20.95 17.36 31.08
C LEU A 89 21.57 16.37 32.07
N GLN A 90 22.39 16.86 33.01
CA GLN A 90 22.87 16.02 34.11
C GLN A 90 21.72 15.50 34.97
N ARG A 91 20.76 16.37 35.34
CA ARG A 91 19.55 15.96 36.07
C ARG A 91 18.70 14.94 35.30
N MET A 92 18.51 15.15 34.00
CA MET A 92 17.79 14.19 33.14
C MET A 92 18.49 12.83 33.10
N ARG A 93 19.83 12.80 33.10
CA ARG A 93 20.60 11.55 33.18
C ARG A 93 20.40 10.82 34.50
N GLU A 94 20.43 11.54 35.63
CA GLU A 94 20.15 10.95 36.95
C GLU A 94 18.78 10.30 37.00
N LEU A 95 17.75 11.00 36.49
CA LEU A 95 16.39 10.49 36.39
C LEU A 95 16.27 9.26 35.49
N ALA A 96 16.98 9.23 34.37
CA ALA A 96 17.01 8.07 33.48
C ALA A 96 17.64 6.84 34.15
N ILE A 97 18.74 7.03 34.89
CA ILE A 97 19.37 5.95 35.68
C ILE A 97 18.42 5.49 36.80
N GLN A 98 17.74 6.43 37.47
CA GLN A 98 16.75 6.12 38.51
C GLN A 98 15.61 5.27 37.94
N ALA A 99 15.04 5.66 36.79
CA ALA A 99 13.95 4.94 36.12
C ALA A 99 14.32 3.53 35.65
N GLY A 100 15.62 3.29 35.38
CA GLY A 100 16.16 1.98 35.00
C GLY A 100 16.25 0.96 36.13
N ASN A 101 15.94 1.33 37.38
CA ASN A 101 15.89 0.38 38.49
C ASN A 101 14.59 -0.44 38.48
N ASP A 102 14.72 -1.77 38.51
CA ASP A 102 13.59 -2.72 38.46
C ASP A 102 12.67 -2.65 39.70
N THR A 103 13.13 -2.07 40.80
CA THR A 103 12.36 -1.94 42.04
C THR A 103 11.30 -0.84 42.00
N LEU A 104 11.31 0.04 40.99
CA LEU A 104 10.33 1.11 40.84
C LEU A 104 9.02 0.60 40.24
N THR A 105 7.90 1.16 40.69
CA THR A 105 6.59 0.86 40.10
C THR A 105 6.40 1.59 38.77
N SER A 106 5.40 1.17 37.98
CA SER A 106 5.03 1.88 36.74
C SER A 106 4.59 3.33 37.00
N ASN A 107 3.99 3.61 38.15
CA ASN A 107 3.59 4.96 38.55
C ASN A 107 4.80 5.85 38.87
N ASP A 108 5.81 5.32 39.56
CA ASP A 108 7.04 6.09 39.86
C ASP A 108 7.80 6.46 38.57
N ARG A 109 7.86 5.53 37.60
CA ARG A 109 8.43 5.80 36.28
C ARG A 109 7.65 6.86 35.51
N LEU A 110 6.34 6.95 35.68
CA LEU A 110 5.51 7.97 35.04
C LEU A 110 5.80 9.37 35.63
N GLU A 111 5.95 9.50 36.94
CA GLU A 111 6.31 10.78 37.56
C GLU A 111 7.71 11.23 37.16
N ILE A 112 8.68 10.31 37.08
CA ILE A 112 10.01 10.60 36.54
C ILE A 112 9.91 11.09 35.07
N GLN A 113 9.07 10.45 34.25
CA GLN A 113 8.88 10.86 32.86
C GLN A 113 8.29 12.27 32.75
N LYS A 114 7.36 12.65 33.65
CA LYS A 114 6.83 14.03 33.71
C LYS A 114 7.92 15.04 34.05
N GLU A 115 8.80 14.74 35.01
CA GLU A 115 9.94 15.60 35.35
C GLU A 115 10.88 15.75 34.15
N ILE A 116 11.21 14.66 33.45
CA ILE A 116 12.03 14.69 32.23
C ILE A 116 11.39 15.57 31.14
N GLU A 117 10.07 15.48 30.93
CA GLU A 117 9.39 16.29 29.92
C GLU A 117 9.40 17.78 30.29
N GLN A 118 9.24 18.12 31.58
CA GLN A 118 9.35 19.50 32.03
C GLN A 118 10.77 20.05 31.84
N LEU A 119 11.79 19.26 32.16
CA LEU A 119 13.21 19.64 31.94
C LEU A 119 13.52 19.86 30.45
N LYS A 120 12.96 19.02 29.57
CA LYS A 120 13.06 19.20 28.12
C LYS A 120 12.39 20.50 27.65
N ASN A 121 11.21 20.82 28.17
CA ASN A 121 10.55 22.09 27.88
C ASN A 121 11.37 23.30 28.35
N ASP A 122 12.04 23.19 29.49
CA ASP A 122 12.93 24.24 29.99
C ASP A 122 14.17 24.41 29.12
N ILE A 123 14.78 23.33 28.62
CA ILE A 123 15.87 23.41 27.62
C ILE A 123 15.40 24.17 26.36
N ASN A 124 14.23 23.81 25.82
CA ASN A 124 13.66 24.49 24.65
C ASN A 124 13.41 25.97 24.94
N ARG A 125 12.91 26.31 26.14
CA ARG A 125 12.71 27.70 26.56
C ARG A 125 14.04 28.45 26.62
N ILE A 126 15.09 27.89 27.23
CA ILE A 126 16.41 28.52 27.29
C ILE A 126 16.94 28.78 25.88
N SER A 127 16.88 27.80 24.98
CA SER A 127 17.27 27.94 23.56
C SER A 127 16.54 29.10 22.86
N ASN A 128 15.20 29.15 22.97
CA ASN A 128 14.38 30.15 22.28
C ASN A 128 14.40 31.56 22.91
N THR A 129 14.73 31.67 24.20
CA THR A 129 14.71 32.95 24.93
C THR A 129 16.08 33.60 25.07
N THR A 130 17.17 32.84 24.91
CA THR A 130 18.53 33.39 25.00
C THR A 130 18.81 34.33 23.83
N GLU A 131 18.98 35.62 24.14
CA GLU A 131 19.22 36.67 23.16
C GLU A 131 20.26 37.68 23.63
N PHE A 132 20.99 38.25 22.68
CA PHE A 132 21.89 39.38 22.89
C PHE A 132 21.56 40.47 21.88
N ASN A 133 21.23 41.66 22.36
CA ASN A 133 20.82 42.79 21.52
C ASN A 133 19.75 42.38 20.48
N THR A 134 18.68 41.75 20.97
CA THR A 134 17.53 41.19 20.20
C THR A 134 17.87 40.08 19.19
N LYS A 135 19.13 39.64 19.08
CA LYS A 135 19.51 38.48 18.28
C LYS A 135 19.43 37.21 19.12
N LYS A 136 18.67 36.22 18.64
CA LYS A 136 18.65 34.87 19.22
C LYS A 136 19.97 34.17 18.99
N LEU A 137 20.47 33.46 19.99
CA LEU A 137 21.81 32.87 19.97
C LEU A 137 21.82 31.34 19.89
N LEU A 138 20.82 30.68 20.48
CA LEU A 138 20.83 29.22 20.72
C LEU A 138 19.66 28.48 20.04
N ASP A 139 18.91 29.14 19.17
CA ASP A 139 17.78 28.57 18.43
C ASP A 139 18.17 28.07 17.02
N GLY A 140 19.45 28.19 16.63
CA GLY A 140 19.97 27.81 15.32
C GLY A 140 19.77 28.85 14.22
N SER A 141 19.03 29.93 14.47
CA SER A 141 18.71 30.95 13.45
C SER A 141 19.89 31.88 13.10
N ALA A 142 20.92 31.91 13.94
CA ALA A 142 22.05 32.84 13.84
C ALA A 142 23.09 32.50 12.76
N THR A 143 23.01 31.33 12.11
CA THR A 143 24.04 30.85 11.17
C THR A 143 23.59 30.85 9.70
N ALA A 144 22.30 30.62 9.43
CA ALA A 144 21.74 30.68 8.08
C ALA A 144 20.22 30.91 8.13
N VAL A 145 19.70 31.64 7.16
CA VAL A 145 18.26 31.78 6.93
C VAL A 145 17.86 30.77 5.87
N ILE A 146 16.93 29.89 6.24
CA ILE A 146 16.39 28.87 5.34
C ILE A 146 14.94 29.23 4.99
N SER A 147 14.62 29.15 3.70
CA SER A 147 13.23 29.17 3.25
C SER A 147 12.98 28.03 2.29
N THR A 148 11.80 27.43 2.37
CA THR A 148 11.43 26.30 1.52
C THR A 148 10.24 26.67 0.65
N SER A 149 10.07 25.97 -0.46
CA SER A 149 8.90 26.13 -1.34
C SER A 149 7.59 25.76 -0.64
N ASN A 150 7.65 25.01 0.47
CA ASN A 150 6.49 24.68 1.29
C ASN A 150 6.89 24.46 2.76
N PRO A 151 6.87 25.52 3.60
CA PRO A 151 7.37 25.47 4.98
C PRO A 151 6.51 24.62 5.93
N THR A 152 5.32 24.19 5.52
CA THR A 152 4.50 23.29 6.35
C THR A 152 4.90 21.82 6.20
N THR A 153 5.51 21.45 5.07
CA THR A 153 5.81 20.05 4.73
C THR A 153 7.30 19.77 4.54
N MET A 154 8.13 20.80 4.39
CA MET A 154 9.58 20.71 4.37
C MET A 154 10.15 21.93 5.10
N ASP A 155 10.97 21.66 6.09
CA ASP A 155 11.70 22.63 6.88
C ASP A 155 13.19 22.27 6.90
N GLY A 156 14.04 23.28 7.02
CA GLY A 156 15.47 23.10 7.19
C GLY A 156 15.86 23.57 8.57
N VAL A 157 16.38 22.65 9.38
CA VAL A 157 16.88 22.96 10.72
C VAL A 157 18.39 23.12 10.64
N VAL A 158 18.89 24.31 10.97
CA VAL A 158 20.33 24.57 11.05
C VAL A 158 20.88 23.87 12.29
N THR A 159 21.73 22.87 12.08
CA THR A 159 22.31 22.04 13.15
C THR A 159 23.81 22.25 13.33
N GLY A 160 24.45 23.04 12.45
CA GLY A 160 25.87 23.36 12.53
C GLY A 160 26.27 24.51 11.60
N GLU A 161 27.57 24.59 11.27
CA GLU A 161 28.07 25.59 10.32
C GLU A 161 27.52 25.34 8.91
N ALA A 162 26.57 26.17 8.49
CA ALA A 162 26.06 26.21 7.13
C ALA A 162 27.09 26.91 6.23
N LEU A 163 28.04 26.16 5.69
CA LEU A 163 29.11 26.69 4.83
C LEU A 163 28.70 26.84 3.35
N THR A 164 27.50 26.42 2.98
CA THR A 164 27.01 26.39 1.60
C THR A 164 25.71 27.18 1.48
N PHE A 165 25.78 28.32 0.80
CA PHE A 165 24.63 29.16 0.46
C PHE A 165 24.23 28.89 -0.99
N SER A 166 23.04 28.33 -1.20
CA SER A 166 22.56 27.99 -2.53
C SER A 166 21.06 27.67 -2.53
N ASP A 167 20.54 27.51 -3.74
CA ASP A 167 19.24 26.91 -3.97
C ASP A 167 19.44 25.40 -4.15
N PHE A 168 18.63 24.59 -3.47
CA PHE A 168 18.67 23.14 -3.53
C PHE A 168 17.33 22.59 -4.00
N SER A 169 17.36 21.61 -4.90
CA SER A 169 16.20 20.77 -5.21
C SER A 169 16.26 19.55 -4.31
N VAL A 170 15.19 19.28 -3.57
CA VAL A 170 15.06 18.13 -2.68
C VAL A 170 13.92 17.27 -3.21
N LEU A 171 14.23 16.04 -3.62
CA LEU A 171 13.26 15.05 -4.03
C LEU A 171 13.13 13.98 -2.94
N VAL A 172 11.92 13.68 -2.50
CA VAL A 172 11.58 12.67 -1.48
C VAL A 172 10.62 11.66 -2.09
N TRP A 173 10.91 10.37 -2.00
CA TRP A 173 10.02 9.29 -2.45
C TRP A 173 10.10 8.08 -1.51
N PRO A 174 9.05 7.24 -1.40
CA PRO A 174 9.11 6.05 -0.58
C PRO A 174 10.15 5.07 -1.15
N ALA A 175 10.99 4.50 -0.28
CA ALA A 175 11.94 3.48 -0.69
C ALA A 175 11.19 2.20 -1.08
N ASN A 176 11.62 1.53 -2.15
CA ASN A 176 11.05 0.23 -2.52
C ASN A 176 11.76 -0.91 -1.78
N ASP A 177 10.99 -1.91 -1.36
CA ASP A 177 11.52 -3.20 -0.91
C ASP A 177 12.17 -3.90 -2.10
N THR A 178 13.40 -4.34 -1.90
CA THR A 178 14.23 -5.04 -2.88
C THR A 178 13.65 -6.37 -3.37
N VAL A 179 12.76 -7.00 -2.58
CA VAL A 179 12.19 -8.32 -2.92
C VAL A 179 10.87 -8.18 -3.67
N THR A 180 10.00 -7.27 -3.23
CA THR A 180 8.64 -7.12 -3.77
C THR A 180 8.49 -5.99 -4.77
N ASN A 181 9.51 -5.12 -4.92
CA ASN A 181 9.44 -3.84 -5.65
C ASN A 181 8.24 -2.96 -5.20
N ALA A 182 7.70 -3.22 -4.01
CA ALA A 182 6.63 -2.44 -3.41
C ALA A 182 7.22 -1.35 -2.50
N PRO A 183 6.55 -0.20 -2.33
CA PRO A 183 7.01 0.82 -1.40
C PRO A 183 7.08 0.26 0.04
N GLN A 184 8.19 0.47 0.74
CA GLN A 184 8.36 0.22 2.18
C GLN A 184 7.52 1.22 2.95
N ARG A 185 6.24 0.90 3.04
CA ARG A 185 5.24 1.67 3.75
C ARG A 185 5.48 1.50 5.26
N GLY A 186 5.32 2.61 5.97
CA GLY A 186 5.21 2.54 7.41
C GLY A 186 4.01 1.69 7.79
N VAL A 187 4.16 0.91 8.85
CA VAL A 187 3.12 0.03 9.34
C VAL A 187 2.46 0.70 10.54
N SER A 188 1.14 0.83 10.50
CA SER A 188 0.37 1.27 11.66
C SER A 188 0.38 0.19 12.73
N GLN A 189 0.53 0.62 13.98
CA GLN A 189 0.39 -0.28 15.11
C GLN A 189 -1.02 -0.88 15.13
N VAL A 190 -1.09 -2.19 15.37
CA VAL A 190 -2.34 -2.89 15.65
C VAL A 190 -2.21 -3.58 16.99
N GLN A 191 -3.10 -3.23 17.92
CA GLN A 191 -3.24 -3.89 19.21
C GLN A 191 -4.55 -4.66 19.27
N ARG A 192 -4.54 -5.84 19.89
CA ARG A 192 -5.74 -6.63 20.13
C ARG A 192 -5.90 -6.92 21.61
N SER A 193 -7.13 -6.85 22.10
CA SER A 193 -7.46 -7.33 23.44
C SER A 193 -7.38 -8.86 23.52
N ASN A 194 -7.49 -9.36 24.74
CA ASN A 194 -7.90 -10.73 24.97
C ASN A 194 -9.25 -11.03 24.28
N ILE A 195 -9.50 -12.30 23.98
CA ILE A 195 -10.83 -12.74 23.56
C ILE A 195 -11.77 -12.55 24.74
N PHE A 196 -12.78 -11.69 24.58
CA PHE A 196 -13.81 -11.50 25.56
C PHE A 196 -14.85 -12.62 25.48
N THR A 197 -15.19 -13.16 26.64
CA THR A 197 -16.23 -14.17 26.81
C THR A 197 -17.24 -13.67 27.80
N ARG A 198 -18.51 -14.01 27.58
CA ARG A 198 -19.55 -13.79 28.56
C ARG A 198 -19.31 -14.65 29.81
N THR A 199 -19.95 -14.28 30.91
CA THR A 199 -19.96 -15.09 32.15
C THR A 199 -20.57 -16.48 31.96
N ASP A 200 -21.35 -16.71 30.89
CA ASP A 200 -21.87 -18.02 30.49
C ASP A 200 -20.92 -18.85 29.60
N GLY A 201 -19.73 -18.32 29.27
CA GLY A 201 -18.73 -18.98 28.44
C GLY A 201 -18.89 -18.79 26.93
N SER A 202 -19.95 -18.11 26.47
CA SER A 202 -20.11 -17.76 25.05
C SER A 202 -19.21 -16.58 24.65
N ILE A 203 -18.84 -16.48 23.37
CA ILE A 203 -18.08 -15.33 22.87
C ILE A 203 -18.99 -14.09 22.85
N VAL A 204 -18.44 -12.93 23.21
CA VAL A 204 -19.21 -11.67 23.24
C VAL A 204 -19.61 -11.22 21.82
N THR A 205 -20.73 -10.50 21.75
CA THR A 205 -21.18 -9.77 20.55
C THR A 205 -21.03 -8.27 20.75
N SER A 206 -21.13 -7.47 19.68
CA SER A 206 -21.01 -6.01 19.72
C SER A 206 -21.97 -5.31 20.72
N SER A 207 -23.16 -5.87 20.94
CA SER A 207 -24.17 -5.37 21.89
C SER A 207 -23.97 -5.80 23.35
N THR A 208 -22.93 -6.57 23.64
CA THR A 208 -22.66 -7.10 25.00
C THR A 208 -22.20 -5.98 25.93
N THR A 209 -22.79 -5.88 27.12
CA THR A 209 -22.38 -4.91 28.14
C THR A 209 -21.17 -5.41 28.93
N LEU A 210 -20.30 -4.50 29.37
CA LEU A 210 -19.06 -4.84 30.09
C LEU A 210 -19.31 -5.67 31.37
N GLN A 211 -20.41 -5.41 32.07
CA GLN A 211 -20.82 -6.22 33.24
C GLN A 211 -21.05 -7.70 32.94
N SER A 212 -21.30 -8.07 31.68
CA SER A 212 -21.55 -9.47 31.30
C SER A 212 -20.29 -10.19 30.83
N ILE A 213 -19.12 -9.55 30.87
CA ILE A 213 -17.85 -10.07 30.36
C ILE A 213 -17.02 -10.65 31.51
N ALA A 214 -16.61 -11.92 31.37
CA ALA A 214 -15.90 -12.66 32.40
C ALA A 214 -14.53 -12.04 32.77
N GLN A 215 -13.84 -11.44 31.81
CA GLN A 215 -12.51 -10.85 31.98
C GLN A 215 -12.50 -9.64 32.94
N PHE A 216 -13.66 -9.02 33.20
CA PHE A 216 -13.81 -7.90 34.12
C PHE A 216 -14.18 -8.33 35.55
N TYR A 217 -14.07 -9.62 35.86
CA TYR A 217 -14.20 -10.14 37.21
C TYR A 217 -12.84 -10.53 37.78
N ASP A 218 -12.61 -10.24 39.06
CA ASP A 218 -11.41 -10.68 39.77
C ASP A 218 -11.47 -12.18 40.13
N LYS A 219 -10.40 -12.70 40.73
CA LYS A 219 -10.32 -14.11 41.16
C LYS A 219 -11.32 -14.47 42.28
N LEU A 220 -11.88 -13.46 42.95
CA LEU A 220 -12.85 -13.59 44.04
C LEU A 220 -14.30 -13.47 43.53
N GLY A 221 -14.50 -13.22 42.22
CA GLY A 221 -15.80 -13.08 41.59
C GLY A 221 -16.42 -11.69 41.72
N ASN A 222 -15.64 -10.67 42.11
CA ASN A 222 -16.11 -9.28 42.16
C ASN A 222 -15.89 -8.60 40.82
N PHE A 223 -16.85 -7.75 40.41
CA PHE A 223 -16.73 -6.97 39.19
C PHE A 223 -15.81 -5.76 39.41
N ILE A 224 -14.82 -5.57 38.54
CA ILE A 224 -13.76 -4.57 38.75
C ILE A 224 -14.18 -3.12 38.43
N LEU A 225 -15.38 -2.92 37.86
CA LEU A 225 -15.94 -1.62 37.47
C LEU A 225 -17.26 -1.31 38.20
N GLU A 226 -17.32 -1.58 39.51
CA GLU A 226 -18.45 -1.12 40.35
C GLU A 226 -18.63 0.40 40.22
N ASP A 227 -17.52 1.13 40.30
CA ASP A 227 -17.40 2.53 39.91
C ASP A 227 -16.78 2.65 38.51
N SER A 228 -17.14 3.71 37.78
CA SER A 228 -16.51 4.02 36.50
C SER A 228 -15.03 4.31 36.69
N SER A 229 -14.18 3.74 35.83
CA SER A 229 -12.73 3.99 35.84
C SER A 229 -12.29 4.66 34.55
N THR A 230 -11.10 5.26 34.57
CA THR A 230 -10.52 5.92 33.41
C THR A 230 -9.42 5.06 32.81
N LEU A 231 -9.54 4.77 31.52
CA LEU A 231 -8.47 4.24 30.69
C LEU A 231 -7.84 5.42 29.95
N TYR A 232 -6.53 5.58 30.09
CA TYR A 232 -5.74 6.57 29.36
C TYR A 232 -5.19 5.97 28.08
N VAL A 233 -5.34 6.71 27.00
CA VAL A 233 -4.79 6.40 25.69
C VAL A 233 -3.68 7.41 25.43
N MET A 234 -2.46 6.95 25.20
CA MET A 234 -1.28 7.81 25.01
C MET A 234 -0.69 7.60 23.61
N ALA A 235 -0.38 8.69 22.92
CA ALA A 235 0.34 8.68 21.66
C ALA A 235 0.99 10.05 21.41
N ASP A 236 2.17 10.09 20.79
CA ASP A 236 2.87 11.32 20.36
C ASP A 236 2.86 12.45 21.42
N ASN A 237 3.21 12.15 22.67
CA ASN A 237 3.18 13.06 23.83
C ASN A 237 1.80 13.66 24.19
N HIS A 238 0.72 13.16 23.61
CA HIS A 238 -0.65 13.50 23.96
C HIS A 238 -1.30 12.37 24.75
N GLN A 239 -2.25 12.73 25.61
CA GLN A 239 -3.03 11.80 26.42
C GLN A 239 -4.52 12.10 26.22
N ALA A 240 -5.29 11.07 25.88
CA ALA A 240 -6.74 11.10 25.87
C ALA A 240 -7.30 10.15 26.93
N THR A 241 -8.54 10.39 27.33
CA THR A 241 -9.21 9.62 28.39
C THR A 241 -10.43 8.91 27.83
N VAL A 242 -10.60 7.65 28.20
CA VAL A 242 -11.79 6.85 27.93
C VAL A 242 -12.39 6.47 29.28
N THR A 243 -13.60 6.97 29.56
CA THR A 243 -14.34 6.56 30.76
C THR A 243 -15.02 5.23 30.50
N VAL A 244 -14.66 4.21 31.28
CA VAL A 244 -15.15 2.84 31.19
C VAL A 244 -16.09 2.58 32.36
N SER A 245 -17.32 2.17 32.08
CA SER A 245 -18.34 1.87 33.09
C SER A 245 -19.10 0.59 32.77
N LYS A 246 -19.72 -0.01 33.78
CA LYS A 246 -20.39 -1.31 33.72
C LYS A 246 -21.47 -1.45 32.66
N ASP A 247 -22.18 -0.36 32.39
CA ASP A 247 -23.33 -0.31 31.49
C ASP A 247 -22.95 -0.17 30.01
N LEU A 248 -21.68 0.13 29.71
CA LEU A 248 -21.24 0.31 28.33
C LEU A 248 -21.33 -1.00 27.55
N THR A 249 -21.84 -0.93 26.33
CA THR A 249 -21.67 -2.00 25.36
C THR A 249 -20.28 -1.95 24.73
N LEU A 250 -19.82 -3.08 24.19
CA LEU A 250 -18.54 -3.12 23.47
C LEU A 250 -18.51 -2.17 22.26
N THR A 251 -19.63 -1.95 21.58
CA THR A 251 -19.75 -0.91 20.54
C THR A 251 -19.60 0.51 21.11
N GLN A 252 -20.22 0.80 22.24
CA GLN A 252 -20.08 2.12 22.86
C GLN A 252 -18.66 2.36 23.35
N LEU A 253 -18.03 1.32 23.92
CA LEU A 253 -16.63 1.38 24.30
C LEU A 253 -15.72 1.59 23.08
N SER A 254 -15.90 0.81 22.01
CA SER A 254 -15.08 0.93 20.79
C SER A 254 -15.21 2.32 20.17
N ASN A 255 -16.42 2.89 20.12
CA ASN A 255 -16.63 4.26 19.66
C ASN A 255 -15.90 5.27 20.54
N ARG A 256 -16.00 5.16 21.87
CA ARG A 256 -15.27 6.07 22.78
C ARG A 256 -13.75 5.95 22.64
N MET A 257 -13.22 4.76 22.38
CA MET A 257 -11.80 4.57 22.12
C MET A 257 -11.38 5.18 20.78
N THR A 258 -12.20 5.05 19.75
CA THR A 258 -12.01 5.75 18.46
C THR A 258 -12.04 7.27 18.65
N ASP A 259 -13.00 7.80 19.41
CA ASP A 259 -13.12 9.24 19.69
C ASP A 259 -11.91 9.77 20.49
N ALA A 260 -11.44 8.99 21.48
CA ALA A 260 -10.24 9.33 22.24
C ALA A 260 -8.97 9.34 21.37
N MET A 261 -8.84 8.45 20.38
CA MET A 261 -7.70 8.45 19.45
C MET A 261 -7.81 9.53 18.36
N THR A 262 -9.01 9.84 17.90
CA THR A 262 -9.26 10.85 16.86
C THR A 262 -9.53 12.21 17.52
N THR A 263 -10.77 12.70 17.47
CA THR A 263 -11.14 13.98 18.10
C THR A 263 -12.43 13.78 18.88
N ASP A 264 -12.36 13.85 20.21
CA ASP A 264 -13.56 13.91 21.07
C ASP A 264 -14.40 15.16 20.75
N GLN A 265 -15.69 15.17 21.08
CA GLN A 265 -16.64 16.26 20.83
C GLN A 265 -16.22 17.60 21.48
N LEU A 266 -15.34 17.55 22.49
CA LEU A 266 -14.72 18.72 23.13
C LEU A 266 -13.32 19.04 22.60
N GLY A 267 -12.83 18.34 21.57
CA GLY A 267 -11.51 18.56 20.95
C GLY A 267 -10.32 17.99 21.72
N GLY A 268 -10.56 17.18 22.76
CA GLY A 268 -9.55 16.64 23.68
C GLY A 268 -8.96 15.26 23.32
N GLY A 269 -9.27 14.70 22.15
CA GLY A 269 -8.67 13.45 21.66
C GLY A 269 -7.21 13.58 21.24
N LEU A 270 -6.56 12.47 20.89
CA LEU A 270 -5.15 12.42 20.45
C LEU A 270 -4.91 13.03 19.05
N LYS A 271 -5.97 13.38 18.31
CA LYS A 271 -5.94 13.94 16.95
C LYS A 271 -5.21 13.06 15.95
N ILE A 272 -5.28 11.74 16.13
CA ILE A 272 -4.75 10.77 15.19
C ILE A 272 -5.88 10.33 14.26
N ASP A 273 -6.09 11.13 13.21
CA ASP A 273 -7.10 10.87 12.19
C ASP A 273 -6.92 9.49 11.54
N GLY A 274 -8.03 8.81 11.25
CA GLY A 274 -8.06 7.46 10.69
C GLY A 274 -7.85 6.32 11.70
N SER A 275 -7.63 6.64 12.98
CA SER A 275 -7.57 5.62 14.04
C SER A 275 -8.94 5.01 14.27
N ASN A 276 -8.98 3.71 14.57
CA ASN A 276 -10.24 3.01 14.77
C ASN A 276 -10.08 1.89 15.80
N ALA A 277 -11.06 1.74 16.68
CA ALA A 277 -11.24 0.58 17.53
C ALA A 277 -12.50 -0.18 17.08
N THR A 278 -12.35 -1.47 16.80
CA THR A 278 -13.45 -2.32 16.30
C THR A 278 -13.55 -3.61 17.09
N ILE A 279 -14.77 -3.97 17.48
CA ILE A 279 -15.05 -5.30 18.03
C ILE A 279 -15.24 -6.30 16.89
N GLN A 280 -14.43 -7.34 16.88
CA GLN A 280 -14.48 -8.40 15.89
C GLN A 280 -15.53 -9.43 16.33
N VAL A 281 -16.50 -9.73 15.47
CA VAL A 281 -17.66 -10.59 15.78
C VAL A 281 -17.71 -11.88 14.95
N SER A 282 -16.70 -12.14 14.15
CA SER A 282 -16.62 -13.32 13.28
C SER A 282 -15.17 -13.74 13.01
N GLY A 283 -15.01 -14.98 12.54
CA GLY A 283 -13.70 -15.55 12.23
C GLY A 283 -12.83 -15.84 13.46
N GLU A 284 -11.53 -15.99 13.23
CA GLU A 284 -10.56 -16.32 14.29
C GLU A 284 -10.34 -15.20 15.31
N LYS A 285 -10.75 -13.97 14.97
CA LYS A 285 -10.64 -12.79 15.83
C LYS A 285 -11.89 -12.54 16.69
N ASN A 286 -12.89 -13.42 16.60
CA ASN A 286 -14.19 -13.21 17.23
C ASN A 286 -14.07 -12.97 18.75
N GLY A 287 -14.72 -11.93 19.25
CA GLY A 287 -14.70 -11.51 20.65
C GLY A 287 -13.54 -10.60 21.02
N GLN A 288 -12.65 -10.24 20.10
CA GLN A 288 -11.52 -9.34 20.37
C GLN A 288 -11.81 -7.91 19.94
N LEU A 289 -11.35 -6.96 20.74
CA LEU A 289 -11.28 -5.55 20.39
C LEU A 289 -9.95 -5.29 19.69
N GLU A 290 -10.00 -4.94 18.41
CA GLU A 290 -8.85 -4.56 17.60
C GLU A 290 -8.77 -3.03 17.53
N VAL A 291 -7.65 -2.47 17.98
CA VAL A 291 -7.34 -1.05 17.93
C VAL A 291 -6.24 -0.86 16.90
N THR A 292 -6.51 -0.03 15.91
CA THR A 292 -5.58 0.31 14.84
C THR A 292 -5.33 1.81 14.85
N SER A 293 -4.06 2.20 14.88
CA SER A 293 -3.69 3.60 14.73
C SER A 293 -3.86 4.05 13.28
N GLY A 294 -4.43 5.24 13.11
CA GLY A 294 -4.60 5.87 11.78
C GLY A 294 -3.31 6.41 11.20
N ARG A 295 -2.28 6.58 12.04
CA ARG A 295 -0.97 7.07 11.64
C ARG A 295 0.03 5.90 11.59
N PRO A 296 0.66 5.64 10.44
CA PRO A 296 1.71 4.63 10.34
C PRO A 296 3.01 5.14 11.00
N GLY A 297 3.85 4.21 11.49
CA GLY A 297 5.13 4.53 12.12
C GLY A 297 5.07 4.79 13.63
N ILE A 298 6.24 5.03 14.22
CA ILE A 298 6.43 5.17 15.67
C ILE A 298 5.59 6.32 16.24
N VAL A 299 5.40 7.38 15.46
CA VAL A 299 4.58 8.55 15.85
C VAL A 299 3.09 8.19 16.00
N GLY A 300 2.63 7.15 15.32
CA GLY A 300 1.28 6.62 15.46
C GLY A 300 1.13 5.58 16.57
N ARG A 301 2.15 5.31 17.36
CA ARG A 301 2.08 4.31 18.43
C ARG A 301 1.06 4.73 19.50
N VAL A 302 0.08 3.88 19.75
CA VAL A 302 -0.95 4.02 20.77
C VAL A 302 -0.63 3.08 21.93
N THR A 303 -0.64 3.61 23.15
CA THR A 303 -0.44 2.83 24.37
C THR A 303 -1.61 3.04 25.32
N PHE A 304 -2.10 1.95 25.91
CA PHE A 304 -3.16 1.99 26.91
C PHE A 304 -2.59 1.87 28.32
N THR A 305 -3.02 2.75 29.22
CA THR A 305 -2.64 2.71 30.64
C THR A 305 -3.84 3.09 31.51
N GLY A 306 -3.84 2.70 32.77
CA GLY A 306 -4.98 2.88 33.68
C GLY A 306 -4.85 1.99 34.91
N ASP A 307 -5.98 1.73 35.57
CA ASP A 307 -6.02 0.78 36.69
C ASP A 307 -5.50 -0.60 36.24
N GLU A 308 -4.63 -1.21 37.04
CA GLU A 308 -4.01 -2.51 36.75
C GLU A 308 -5.06 -3.60 36.46
N ALA A 309 -6.16 -3.61 37.22
CA ALA A 309 -7.23 -4.59 37.01
C ALA A 309 -7.90 -4.39 35.65
N LEU A 310 -8.11 -3.13 35.25
CA LEU A 310 -8.73 -2.76 33.98
C LEU A 310 -7.82 -3.09 32.79
N VAL A 311 -6.55 -2.69 32.84
CA VAL A 311 -5.58 -2.95 31.77
C VAL A 311 -5.37 -4.46 31.61
N ARG A 312 -5.35 -5.21 32.70
CA ARG A 312 -5.29 -6.68 32.67
C ARG A 312 -6.54 -7.33 32.08
N ALA A 313 -7.73 -6.80 32.40
CA ALA A 313 -8.99 -7.28 31.85
C ALA A 313 -9.05 -7.13 30.33
N PHE A 314 -8.63 -5.96 29.82
CA PHE A 314 -8.49 -5.75 28.38
C PHE A 314 -7.39 -6.61 27.77
N GLY A 315 -6.23 -6.70 28.43
CA GLY A 315 -5.10 -7.53 27.98
C GLY A 315 -4.64 -7.20 26.58
N PHE A 316 -4.47 -5.91 26.27
CA PHE A 316 -4.01 -5.48 24.96
C PHE A 316 -2.62 -6.05 24.66
N GLN A 317 -2.49 -6.71 23.52
CA GLN A 317 -1.26 -7.23 22.98
C GLN A 317 -0.98 -6.56 21.64
N GLU A 318 0.26 -6.15 21.44
CA GLU A 318 0.71 -5.62 20.17
C GLU A 318 0.88 -6.77 19.17
N VAL A 319 0.01 -6.82 18.17
CA VAL A 319 0.01 -7.85 17.12
C VAL A 319 0.87 -7.43 15.95
N VAL A 320 0.89 -6.13 15.67
CA VAL A 320 1.73 -5.53 14.62
C VAL A 320 2.45 -4.33 15.23
N LEU A 321 3.79 -4.38 15.19
CA LEU A 321 4.66 -3.30 15.65
C LEU A 321 4.53 -2.09 14.72
N ALA A 322 4.58 -0.90 15.30
CA ALA A 322 4.67 0.33 14.52
C ALA A 322 6.06 0.42 13.87
N GLU A 323 6.12 0.47 12.54
CA GLU A 323 7.37 0.59 11.79
C GLU A 323 7.34 1.86 10.94
N ASP A 324 8.40 2.67 11.01
CA ASP A 324 8.47 3.92 10.27
C ASP A 324 8.57 3.68 8.76
N PRO A 325 7.90 4.49 7.93
CA PRO A 325 8.12 4.48 6.50
C PRO A 325 9.59 4.81 6.19
N VAL A 326 10.14 4.12 5.19
CA VAL A 326 11.48 4.40 4.68
C VAL A 326 11.36 5.29 3.46
N TYR A 327 12.04 6.43 3.47
CA TYR A 327 12.11 7.36 2.35
C TYR A 327 13.50 7.35 1.74
N SER A 328 13.55 7.48 0.42
CA SER A 328 14.73 7.88 -0.31
C SER A 328 14.65 9.38 -0.58
N ILE A 329 15.75 10.07 -0.35
CA ILE A 329 15.84 11.52 -0.50
C ILE A 329 17.05 11.85 -1.34
N THR A 330 16.84 12.64 -2.39
CA THR A 330 17.90 13.22 -3.21
C THR A 330 17.93 14.72 -3.04
N VAL A 331 19.12 15.26 -2.77
CA VAL A 331 19.37 16.70 -2.80
C VAL A 331 20.29 17.01 -3.97
N THR A 332 19.91 18.01 -4.76
CA THR A 332 20.69 18.54 -5.88
C THR A 332 20.95 20.02 -5.65
N ASN A 333 22.21 20.45 -5.72
CA ASN A 333 22.54 21.87 -5.68
C ASN A 333 22.17 22.53 -7.03
N LEU A 334 21.26 23.50 -7.01
CA LEU A 334 20.78 24.22 -8.20
C LEU A 334 21.61 25.47 -8.53
N GLY A 335 22.40 25.99 -7.59
CA GLY A 335 23.21 27.18 -7.78
C GLY A 335 24.49 26.96 -8.59
N VAL A 336 24.77 25.73 -9.01
CA VAL A 336 25.85 25.40 -9.95
C VAL A 336 25.28 25.02 -11.33
N GLU A 337 26.09 25.23 -12.38
CA GLU A 337 25.72 24.87 -13.75
C GLU A 337 25.29 23.41 -13.84
N ALA A 338 24.35 23.11 -14.74
CA ALA A 338 23.73 21.79 -14.85
C ALA A 338 24.73 20.62 -14.99
N SER A 339 25.89 20.86 -15.61
CA SER A 339 26.98 19.90 -15.80
C SER A 339 27.79 19.60 -14.54
N LEU A 340 27.71 20.46 -13.52
CA LEU A 340 28.47 20.38 -12.26
C LEU A 340 27.58 20.06 -11.06
N ARG A 341 26.30 19.76 -11.28
CA ARG A 341 25.36 19.43 -10.20
C ARG A 341 25.68 18.06 -9.63
N GLU A 342 26.07 18.03 -8.37
CA GLU A 342 26.16 16.80 -7.61
C GLU A 342 24.81 16.46 -6.99
N GLN A 343 24.42 15.19 -7.09
CA GLN A 343 23.23 14.64 -6.44
C GLN A 343 23.65 13.75 -5.28
N MET A 344 23.16 14.07 -4.09
CA MET A 344 23.35 13.22 -2.91
C MET A 344 22.04 12.52 -2.61
N THR A 345 22.03 11.19 -2.67
CA THR A 345 20.87 10.36 -2.35
C THR A 345 21.11 9.56 -1.09
N THR A 346 20.19 9.62 -0.13
CA THR A 346 20.23 8.81 1.09
C THR A 346 18.88 8.15 1.36
N LYS A 347 18.90 7.08 2.15
CA LYS A 347 17.69 6.44 2.69
C LYS A 347 17.58 6.79 4.16
N ILE A 348 16.38 7.16 4.58
CA ILE A 348 16.10 7.44 5.98
C ILE A 348 14.83 6.73 6.42
N ALA A 349 14.79 6.35 7.69
CA ALA A 349 13.57 5.97 8.37
C ALA A 349 13.00 7.21 9.08
N GLY A 350 11.69 7.44 8.95
CA GLY A 350 11.04 8.59 9.54
C GLY A 350 11.22 9.87 8.72
N ASN A 351 11.22 11.02 9.38
CA ASN A 351 10.91 12.30 8.73
C ASN A 351 12.03 13.35 8.78
N ARG A 352 13.23 12.95 9.21
CA ARG A 352 14.40 13.85 9.32
C ARG A 352 15.60 13.27 8.57
N ALA A 353 16.07 14.02 7.57
CA ALA A 353 17.21 13.67 6.75
C ALA A 353 18.43 14.49 7.17
N MET A 354 19.47 13.80 7.64
CA MET A 354 20.70 14.44 8.10
C MET A 354 21.81 14.31 7.05
N GLY A 355 22.71 15.29 7.01
CA GLY A 355 23.97 15.21 6.26
C GLY A 355 23.85 15.35 4.73
N LEU A 356 22.67 15.70 4.21
CA LEU A 356 22.47 15.96 2.78
C LEU A 356 22.88 17.38 2.38
N ILE A 357 22.71 18.34 3.30
CA ILE A 357 23.24 19.70 3.20
C ILE A 357 24.12 19.92 4.42
N LYS A 358 25.32 20.47 4.24
CA LYS A 358 26.27 20.62 5.34
C LYS A 358 25.73 21.60 6.37
N GLY A 359 25.62 21.16 7.62
CA GLY A 359 25.12 21.96 8.75
C GLY A 359 23.61 22.18 8.76
N ILE A 360 22.86 21.51 7.88
CA ILE A 360 21.40 21.66 7.77
C ILE A 360 20.76 20.27 7.69
N ASP A 361 19.89 19.98 8.65
CA ASP A 361 19.01 18.83 8.60
C ASP A 361 17.72 19.20 7.88
N LEU A 362 17.28 18.34 6.97
CA LEU A 362 16.00 18.50 6.29
C LEU A 362 14.94 17.74 7.08
N VAL A 363 14.00 18.46 7.67
CA VAL A 363 12.83 17.88 8.33
C VAL A 363 11.67 18.01 7.36
N PHE A 364 11.08 16.89 6.96
CA PHE A 364 9.86 16.91 6.18
C PHE A 364 8.73 16.34 7.00
N GLN A 365 7.50 16.67 6.63
CA GLN A 365 6.36 15.88 7.03
C GLN A 365 6.14 14.82 5.96
N PRO A 366 5.99 13.53 6.32
CA PRO A 366 5.52 12.51 5.42
C PRO A 366 4.26 13.01 4.71
N PRO A 367 4.28 13.26 3.40
CA PRO A 367 3.08 13.78 2.79
C PRO A 367 2.13 12.61 2.63
N THR A 368 0.96 12.75 3.21
CA THR A 368 -0.13 11.81 3.06
C THR A 368 -0.80 12.09 1.72
N ALA A 369 -0.62 11.26 0.70
CA ALA A 369 -1.48 11.23 -0.47
C ALA A 369 -2.65 10.29 -0.18
N ALA A 370 -3.86 10.78 0.13
CA ALA A 370 -5.01 9.88 0.18
C ALA A 370 -5.18 9.19 -1.15
N PHE A 371 -5.23 7.86 -1.10
CA PHE A 371 -5.68 7.07 -2.22
C PHE A 371 -6.82 6.16 -1.78
N THR A 372 -7.64 5.81 -2.75
CA THR A 372 -8.57 4.69 -2.64
C THR A 372 -8.47 3.85 -3.90
N GLU A 373 -8.74 2.57 -3.76
CA GLU A 373 -8.78 1.64 -4.89
C GLU A 373 -10.18 1.09 -5.04
N THR A 374 -10.61 0.98 -6.29
CA THR A 374 -11.87 0.32 -6.62
C THR A 374 -11.77 -1.19 -6.38
N GLN A 375 -12.92 -1.87 -6.33
CA GLN A 375 -12.96 -3.32 -6.41
C GLN A 375 -12.32 -3.82 -7.72
N LYS A 376 -11.91 -5.09 -7.75
CA LYS A 376 -11.35 -5.70 -8.96
C LYS A 376 -12.33 -5.56 -10.11
N ALA A 377 -11.83 -5.09 -11.26
CA ALA A 377 -12.60 -5.01 -12.48
C ALA A 377 -13.05 -6.42 -12.93
N VAL A 378 -14.21 -6.48 -13.56
CA VAL A 378 -14.78 -7.71 -14.14
C VAL A 378 -14.27 -7.85 -15.57
N PHE A 379 -14.14 -9.11 -16.01
CA PHE A 379 -13.75 -9.43 -17.38
C PHE A 379 -14.92 -9.17 -18.34
N GLY A 380 -14.62 -8.57 -19.49
CA GLY A 380 -15.61 -8.22 -20.50
C GLY A 380 -15.07 -8.33 -21.91
N ILE A 381 -15.98 -8.12 -22.85
CA ILE A 381 -15.73 -8.25 -24.29
C ILE A 381 -16.42 -7.12 -25.07
N SER A 382 -15.77 -6.68 -26.15
CA SER A 382 -16.35 -5.77 -27.14
C SER A 382 -16.88 -6.56 -28.34
N ILE A 383 -18.15 -6.36 -28.68
CA ILE A 383 -18.80 -6.91 -29.88
C ILE A 383 -18.91 -5.79 -30.91
N GLY A 384 -18.19 -5.92 -32.03
CA GLY A 384 -18.11 -4.87 -33.05
C GLY A 384 -19.39 -4.69 -33.87
N SER A 385 -20.09 -5.78 -34.18
CA SER A 385 -21.35 -5.79 -34.94
C SER A 385 -22.30 -6.83 -34.37
N GLN A 386 -23.61 -6.56 -34.42
CA GLN A 386 -24.62 -7.54 -34.02
C GLN A 386 -24.48 -8.81 -34.86
N PHE A 387 -24.54 -9.96 -34.19
CA PHE A 387 -24.57 -11.26 -34.85
C PHE A 387 -25.55 -12.19 -34.14
N SER A 388 -25.93 -13.28 -34.81
CA SER A 388 -26.85 -14.26 -34.25
C SER A 388 -26.44 -15.66 -34.68
N PHE A 389 -26.71 -16.63 -33.82
CA PHE A 389 -26.36 -18.03 -34.06
C PHE A 389 -27.37 -18.94 -33.37
N ASN A 390 -27.38 -20.18 -33.80
CA ASN A 390 -28.33 -21.18 -33.38
C ASN A 390 -27.65 -22.19 -32.45
N ILE A 391 -28.26 -22.47 -31.31
CA ILE A 391 -27.86 -23.56 -30.41
C ILE A 391 -28.94 -24.64 -30.45
N ASP A 392 -28.53 -25.87 -30.72
CA ASP A 392 -29.36 -27.07 -30.64
C ASP A 392 -28.78 -28.05 -29.61
N ASP A 393 -29.66 -28.81 -28.97
CA ASP A 393 -29.33 -29.77 -27.91
C ASP A 393 -29.62 -31.21 -28.36
N SER A 394 -29.05 -32.14 -27.63
CA SER A 394 -29.26 -33.58 -27.70
C SER A 394 -30.67 -34.10 -27.44
N VAL A 395 -31.64 -33.23 -27.12
CA VAL A 395 -33.04 -33.62 -26.92
C VAL A 395 -33.89 -33.07 -28.06
N SER A 396 -34.44 -33.96 -28.89
CA SER A 396 -35.12 -33.61 -30.15
C SER A 396 -36.42 -32.80 -29.99
N SER A 397 -36.91 -32.58 -28.76
CA SER A 397 -38.19 -31.91 -28.49
C SER A 397 -38.07 -30.40 -28.23
N THR A 398 -36.88 -29.86 -27.97
CA THR A 398 -36.70 -28.43 -27.62
C THR A 398 -36.49 -27.54 -28.85
N GLY A 399 -36.13 -28.12 -30.00
CA GLY A 399 -35.83 -27.40 -31.23
C GLY A 399 -34.59 -26.50 -31.11
N THR A 400 -34.21 -25.89 -32.23
CA THR A 400 -33.07 -24.98 -32.31
C THR A 400 -33.40 -23.61 -31.72
N VAL A 401 -32.56 -23.11 -30.82
CA VAL A 401 -32.73 -21.81 -30.15
C VAL A 401 -31.87 -20.76 -30.83
N LEU A 402 -32.49 -19.67 -31.30
CA LEU A 402 -31.78 -18.52 -31.86
C LEU A 402 -31.27 -17.62 -30.73
N ILE A 403 -29.97 -17.35 -30.75
CA ILE A 403 -29.29 -16.43 -29.84
C ILE A 403 -28.88 -15.19 -30.64
N SER A 404 -29.24 -14.00 -30.14
CA SER A 404 -28.88 -12.73 -30.76
C SER A 404 -28.12 -11.84 -29.80
N LEU A 405 -26.92 -11.41 -30.20
CA LEU A 405 -26.07 -10.52 -29.42
C LEU A 405 -25.92 -9.19 -30.15
N ALA A 406 -26.34 -8.10 -29.51
CA ALA A 406 -26.22 -6.75 -30.06
C ALA A 406 -24.75 -6.27 -30.11
N ALA A 407 -24.48 -5.27 -30.95
CA ALA A 407 -23.19 -4.57 -30.92
C ALA A 407 -23.05 -3.78 -29.61
N GLY A 408 -21.86 -3.77 -29.02
CA GLY A 408 -21.61 -3.05 -27.78
C GLY A 408 -20.58 -3.73 -26.89
N ARG A 409 -20.47 -3.26 -25.65
CA ARG A 409 -19.52 -3.74 -24.65
C ARG A 409 -20.28 -4.44 -23.52
N PHE A 410 -19.85 -5.64 -23.19
CA PHE A 410 -20.54 -6.47 -22.20
C PHE A 410 -19.54 -7.03 -21.20
N SER A 411 -19.96 -7.14 -19.93
CA SER A 411 -19.27 -8.07 -19.03
C SER A 411 -19.57 -9.50 -19.46
N MET A 412 -18.68 -10.42 -19.11
CA MET A 412 -18.86 -11.80 -19.52
C MET A 412 -20.06 -12.47 -18.84
N ASP A 413 -20.40 -12.05 -17.63
CA ASP A 413 -21.63 -12.48 -16.94
C ASP A 413 -22.90 -12.02 -17.68
N GLN A 414 -22.88 -10.82 -18.28
CA GLN A 414 -24.00 -10.35 -19.10
C GLN A 414 -24.15 -11.16 -20.39
N ILE A 415 -23.05 -11.53 -21.05
CA ILE A 415 -23.09 -12.44 -22.21
C ILE A 415 -23.67 -13.79 -21.80
N VAL A 416 -23.22 -14.35 -20.67
CA VAL A 416 -23.74 -15.60 -20.14
C VAL A 416 -25.25 -15.51 -19.88
N SER A 417 -25.73 -14.42 -19.28
CA SER A 417 -27.18 -14.18 -19.08
C SER A 417 -27.93 -14.10 -20.42
N LEU A 418 -27.45 -13.29 -21.37
CA LEU A 418 -28.08 -13.10 -22.68
C LEU A 418 -28.18 -14.41 -23.50
N ILE A 419 -27.27 -15.36 -23.28
CA ILE A 419 -27.31 -16.68 -23.89
C ILE A 419 -28.25 -17.62 -23.11
N ASN A 420 -28.17 -17.62 -21.78
CA ASN A 420 -28.97 -18.52 -20.94
C ASN A 420 -30.45 -18.17 -20.90
N ASP A 421 -30.82 -16.89 -21.01
CA ASP A 421 -32.22 -16.43 -20.98
C ASP A 421 -33.08 -17.09 -22.08
N PRO A 422 -32.74 -16.98 -23.39
CA PRO A 422 -33.49 -17.67 -24.44
C PRO A 422 -33.39 -19.20 -24.36
N LEU A 423 -32.24 -19.76 -23.94
CA LEU A 423 -32.08 -21.20 -23.74
C LEU A 423 -32.99 -21.74 -22.63
N SER A 424 -33.17 -20.97 -21.56
CA SER A 424 -34.06 -21.33 -20.45
C SER A 424 -35.53 -21.24 -20.85
N VAL A 425 -35.92 -20.22 -21.63
CA VAL A 425 -37.29 -20.09 -22.17
C VAL A 425 -37.63 -21.25 -23.11
N ALA A 426 -36.67 -21.69 -23.92
CA ALA A 426 -36.83 -22.82 -24.83
C ALA A 426 -36.66 -24.20 -24.16
N LEU A 427 -36.45 -24.25 -22.83
CA LEU A 427 -36.22 -25.48 -22.07
C LEU A 427 -35.06 -26.35 -22.60
N SER A 428 -34.06 -25.74 -23.24
CA SER A 428 -32.84 -26.45 -23.68
C SER A 428 -32.06 -26.95 -22.46
N ASN A 429 -31.32 -28.06 -22.58
CA ASN A 429 -30.36 -28.48 -21.55
C ASN A 429 -28.99 -27.83 -21.71
N VAL A 430 -28.75 -27.01 -22.75
CA VAL A 430 -27.48 -26.29 -22.91
C VAL A 430 -27.46 -25.07 -21.99
N ARG A 431 -26.32 -24.84 -21.34
CA ARG A 431 -26.05 -23.66 -20.51
C ARG A 431 -24.68 -23.08 -20.85
N ALA A 432 -24.58 -21.77 -20.75
CA ALA A 432 -23.33 -21.03 -20.80
C ALA A 432 -22.83 -20.72 -19.39
N ARG A 433 -21.51 -20.72 -19.19
CA ARG A 433 -20.88 -20.16 -17.99
C ARG A 433 -19.46 -19.66 -18.27
N MET A 434 -18.93 -18.93 -17.31
CA MET A 434 -17.50 -18.66 -17.19
C MET A 434 -16.89 -19.61 -16.16
N ASN A 435 -15.77 -20.23 -16.50
CA ASN A 435 -15.02 -21.02 -15.53
C ASN A 435 -14.01 -20.18 -14.74
N THR A 436 -13.36 -20.81 -13.77
CA THR A 436 -12.40 -20.16 -12.86
C THR A 436 -11.18 -19.55 -13.55
N ASN A 437 -10.94 -19.89 -14.82
CA ASN A 437 -9.82 -19.37 -15.62
C ASN A 437 -10.23 -18.23 -16.57
N ASN A 438 -11.44 -17.66 -16.42
CA ASN A 438 -12.01 -16.68 -17.34
C ASN A 438 -12.14 -17.20 -18.78
N VAL A 439 -12.40 -18.50 -18.94
CA VAL A 439 -12.70 -19.11 -20.24
C VAL A 439 -14.21 -19.27 -20.36
N PHE A 440 -14.72 -18.89 -21.53
CA PHE A 440 -16.12 -19.10 -21.90
C PHE A 440 -16.36 -20.56 -22.25
N GLU A 441 -17.39 -21.15 -21.67
CA GLU A 441 -17.77 -22.52 -21.96
C GLU A 441 -19.27 -22.70 -22.10
N LEU A 442 -19.63 -23.57 -23.05
CA LEU A 442 -20.97 -24.11 -23.20
C LEU A 442 -20.95 -25.56 -22.72
N TYR A 443 -21.91 -25.93 -21.90
CA TYR A 443 -22.06 -27.27 -21.38
C TYR A 443 -23.53 -27.72 -21.46
N THR A 444 -23.75 -29.01 -21.62
CA THR A 444 -25.11 -29.59 -21.61
C THR A 444 -25.40 -30.24 -20.26
N LEU A 445 -26.61 -30.08 -19.75
CA LEU A 445 -27.10 -30.79 -18.57
C LEU A 445 -27.52 -32.24 -18.91
N ASN A 446 -27.56 -32.60 -20.21
CA ASN A 446 -27.84 -33.96 -20.62
C ASN A 446 -26.65 -34.88 -20.32
N THR A 447 -26.94 -36.07 -19.81
CA THR A 447 -25.94 -37.07 -19.39
C THR A 447 -25.99 -38.28 -20.32
N GLY A 448 -24.84 -38.73 -20.82
CA GLY A 448 -24.71 -39.97 -21.60
C GLY A 448 -24.19 -39.78 -23.04
N SER A 449 -24.03 -40.90 -23.77
CA SER A 449 -23.37 -40.98 -25.10
C SER A 449 -23.97 -40.10 -26.20
N ALA A 450 -25.22 -39.68 -26.03
CA ALA A 450 -25.94 -38.88 -27.01
C ALA A 450 -25.94 -37.38 -26.68
N ALA A 451 -25.29 -36.97 -25.57
CA ALA A 451 -25.20 -35.57 -25.17
C ALA A 451 -24.30 -34.78 -26.14
N TYR A 452 -24.89 -33.80 -26.81
CA TYR A 452 -24.21 -32.92 -27.75
C TYR A 452 -24.75 -31.50 -27.64
N ILE A 453 -23.91 -30.56 -28.02
CA ILE A 453 -24.25 -29.16 -28.26
C ILE A 453 -23.96 -28.93 -29.74
N SER A 454 -24.94 -28.45 -30.50
CA SER A 454 -24.74 -28.13 -31.91
C SER A 454 -24.89 -26.64 -32.12
N ILE A 455 -23.87 -26.01 -32.69
CA ILE A 455 -23.84 -24.58 -33.01
C ILE A 455 -23.89 -24.43 -34.53
N SER A 456 -24.76 -23.55 -35.02
CA SER A 456 -24.88 -23.26 -36.45
C SER A 456 -25.19 -21.78 -36.73
N GLY A 457 -24.87 -21.30 -37.94
CA GLY A 457 -25.19 -19.94 -38.37
C GLY A 457 -24.10 -18.91 -38.09
N LEU A 458 -22.89 -19.33 -37.73
CA LEU A 458 -21.72 -18.46 -37.53
C LEU A 458 -20.84 -18.33 -38.77
N ALA A 459 -21.04 -19.17 -39.80
CA ALA A 459 -20.25 -19.13 -41.04
C ALA A 459 -20.19 -17.72 -41.67
N GLY A 460 -18.97 -17.17 -41.77
CA GLY A 460 -18.71 -15.86 -42.38
C GLY A 460 -18.97 -14.66 -41.48
N LEU A 461 -19.40 -14.86 -40.22
CA LEU A 461 -19.58 -13.80 -39.24
C LEU A 461 -18.31 -13.62 -38.40
N GLN A 462 -17.92 -12.36 -38.17
CA GLN A 462 -16.92 -12.03 -37.16
C GLN A 462 -17.58 -12.16 -35.78
N ASN A 463 -17.17 -13.17 -35.00
CA ASN A 463 -17.67 -13.37 -33.65
C ASN A 463 -16.52 -13.31 -32.65
N ASN A 464 -16.59 -12.37 -31.71
CA ASN A 464 -15.53 -12.13 -30.74
C ASN A 464 -15.50 -13.22 -29.63
N LEU A 465 -16.55 -14.05 -29.54
CA LEU A 465 -16.66 -15.16 -28.60
C LEU A 465 -15.87 -16.41 -29.00
N GLY A 466 -15.28 -16.44 -30.20
CA GLY A 466 -14.50 -17.59 -30.69
C GLY A 466 -15.32 -18.85 -30.91
N LEU A 467 -16.64 -18.70 -31.08
CA LEU A 467 -17.56 -19.78 -31.42
C LEU A 467 -17.35 -20.21 -32.87
N ALA A 468 -17.50 -21.50 -33.14
CA ALA A 468 -17.47 -22.06 -34.48
C ALA A 468 -18.71 -22.93 -34.71
N ASP A 469 -19.12 -23.01 -35.98
CA ASP A 469 -20.17 -23.94 -36.38
C ASP A 469 -19.65 -25.38 -36.21
N GLY A 470 -20.46 -26.24 -35.60
CA GLY A 470 -20.06 -27.61 -35.34
C GLY A 470 -20.93 -28.31 -34.29
N ARG A 471 -20.81 -29.63 -34.25
CA ARG A 471 -21.41 -30.49 -33.22
C ARG A 471 -20.33 -30.89 -32.22
N TYR A 472 -20.51 -30.48 -30.98
CA TYR A 472 -19.61 -30.72 -29.86
C TYR A 472 -20.20 -31.83 -28.98
N THR A 473 -19.43 -32.88 -28.72
CA THR A 473 -19.86 -34.04 -27.90
C THR A 473 -18.95 -34.14 -26.67
N GLY A 474 -19.47 -34.68 -25.57
CA GLY A 474 -18.68 -34.85 -24.35
C GLY A 474 -17.60 -35.93 -24.48
N THR A 475 -16.41 -35.67 -23.96
CA THR A 475 -15.23 -36.56 -24.03
C THR A 475 -14.92 -37.32 -22.73
N GLY A 476 -15.82 -37.34 -21.73
CA GLY A 476 -15.52 -37.84 -20.39
C GLY A 476 -16.24 -39.14 -20.00
N GLY A 477 -15.58 -40.29 -20.18
CA GLY A 477 -15.94 -41.55 -19.52
C GLY A 477 -14.70 -42.23 -18.96
N SER A 478 -14.76 -42.76 -17.73
CA SER A 478 -13.66 -43.56 -17.16
C SER A 478 -13.55 -44.91 -17.88
N ALA A 479 -12.34 -45.31 -18.25
CA ALA A 479 -12.10 -46.61 -18.87
C ALA A 479 -12.56 -47.77 -17.96
N GLY A 480 -13.11 -48.84 -18.56
CA GLY A 480 -13.38 -50.07 -17.82
C GLY A 480 -12.08 -50.64 -17.25
N SER A 481 -12.06 -50.99 -15.96
CA SER A 481 -10.92 -51.61 -15.29
C SER A 481 -11.34 -52.83 -14.46
N MET A 482 -10.52 -53.87 -14.46
CA MET A 482 -10.70 -55.08 -13.65
C MET A 482 -9.43 -55.44 -12.90
N LEU A 483 -9.58 -55.66 -11.59
CA LEU A 483 -8.49 -56.07 -10.71
C LEU A 483 -8.59 -57.56 -10.33
N GLY A 484 -7.43 -58.22 -10.26
CA GLY A 484 -7.30 -59.54 -9.63
C GLY A 484 -7.67 -59.52 -8.14
N ARG A 485 -8.22 -60.63 -7.62
CA ARG A 485 -8.74 -60.76 -6.24
C ARG A 485 -7.64 -60.96 -5.19
N ALA A 486 -6.48 -61.47 -5.57
CA ALA A 486 -5.36 -61.73 -4.66
C ALA A 486 -4.04 -61.24 -5.25
N SER A 487 -3.15 -60.74 -4.39
CA SER A 487 -1.80 -60.36 -4.80
C SER A 487 -0.97 -61.62 -5.06
N ILE A 488 -0.30 -61.68 -6.21
CA ILE A 488 0.64 -62.73 -6.59
C ILE A 488 1.91 -62.53 -5.77
N THR A 489 2.14 -63.42 -4.82
CA THR A 489 3.31 -63.39 -3.94
C THR A 489 4.43 -64.35 -4.38
N ASP A 490 4.15 -65.26 -5.32
CA ASP A 490 5.10 -66.22 -5.88
C ASP A 490 4.72 -66.58 -7.33
N PHE A 491 5.70 -66.86 -8.20
CA PHE A 491 5.55 -67.08 -9.65
C PHE A 491 5.94 -68.52 -10.05
N ASP A 492 5.42 -69.52 -9.33
CA ASP A 492 5.59 -70.94 -9.66
C ASP A 492 4.39 -71.49 -10.46
N PHE A 493 4.52 -71.49 -11.80
CA PHE A 493 3.55 -71.97 -12.79
C PHE A 493 3.96 -73.29 -13.45
N THR A 494 4.88 -74.05 -12.83
CA THR A 494 5.59 -75.19 -13.41
C THR A 494 4.74 -76.35 -13.96
N THR A 495 3.41 -76.35 -13.81
CA THR A 495 2.55 -77.46 -14.29
C THR A 495 1.19 -77.09 -14.90
N ARG A 496 0.86 -75.81 -15.17
CA ARG A 496 -0.49 -75.46 -15.66
C ARG A 496 -0.48 -74.40 -16.76
N LEU A 497 -0.85 -74.80 -17.98
CA LEU A 497 -1.25 -73.88 -19.04
C LEU A 497 -2.62 -73.30 -18.70
N THR A 498 -2.69 -72.01 -18.39
CA THR A 498 -3.95 -71.29 -18.25
C THR A 498 -4.06 -70.29 -19.39
N SER A 499 -5.07 -70.49 -20.26
CA SER A 499 -5.40 -69.56 -21.34
C SER A 499 -6.70 -68.83 -21.00
N ILE A 500 -6.68 -67.50 -21.06
CA ILE A 500 -7.88 -66.67 -20.99
C ILE A 500 -8.10 -66.01 -22.35
N ILE A 501 -9.35 -65.87 -22.74
CA ILE A 501 -9.73 -65.08 -23.91
C ILE A 501 -10.25 -63.74 -23.41
N ILE A 502 -9.70 -62.65 -23.92
CA ILE A 502 -10.15 -61.30 -23.63
C ILE A 502 -10.77 -60.75 -24.91
N THR A 503 -12.01 -60.32 -24.85
CA THR A 503 -12.76 -59.69 -25.94
C THR A 503 -13.02 -58.23 -25.60
N ASP A 504 -12.63 -57.29 -26.44
CA ASP A 504 -12.93 -55.87 -26.23
C ASP A 504 -14.36 -55.50 -26.65
N GLY A 505 -14.76 -54.25 -26.40
CA GLY A 505 -16.09 -53.72 -26.72
C GLY A 505 -16.42 -53.67 -28.22
N HIS A 506 -15.41 -53.82 -29.07
CA HIS A 506 -15.49 -53.84 -30.52
C HIS A 506 -15.53 -55.26 -31.10
N GLY A 507 -15.40 -56.29 -30.26
CA GLY A 507 -15.53 -57.70 -30.63
C GLY A 507 -14.20 -58.36 -31.06
N TYR A 508 -13.08 -57.65 -30.97
CA TYR A 508 -11.75 -58.25 -31.15
C TYR A 508 -11.44 -59.13 -29.94
N SER A 509 -10.82 -60.29 -30.16
CA SER A 509 -10.50 -61.24 -29.09
C SER A 509 -9.05 -61.69 -29.15
N ALA A 510 -8.37 -61.68 -28.00
CA ALA A 510 -7.00 -62.16 -27.85
C ALA A 510 -6.95 -63.27 -26.79
N ALA A 511 -6.28 -64.38 -27.10
CA ALA A 511 -6.03 -65.45 -26.16
C ALA A 511 -4.67 -65.23 -25.47
N VAL A 512 -4.68 -64.98 -24.17
CA VAL A 512 -3.47 -64.82 -23.36
C VAL A 512 -3.19 -66.12 -22.62
N THR A 513 -2.01 -66.68 -22.84
CA THR A 513 -1.55 -67.94 -22.24
C THR A 513 -0.32 -67.71 -21.40
N ILE A 514 -0.40 -68.09 -20.12
CA ILE A 514 0.74 -68.10 -19.22
C ILE A 514 1.48 -69.44 -19.41
N THR A 515 2.75 -69.37 -19.85
CA THR A 515 3.48 -70.55 -20.34
C THR A 515 4.66 -70.99 -19.46
N GLY A 516 4.98 -70.28 -18.36
CA GLY A 516 6.05 -70.68 -17.44
C GLY A 516 6.29 -69.69 -16.28
N ASN A 517 7.41 -69.86 -15.57
CA ASN A 517 7.81 -68.98 -14.46
C ASN A 517 8.43 -67.68 -14.99
N TYR A 518 7.96 -66.53 -14.49
CA TYR A 518 8.45 -65.20 -14.89
C TYR A 518 9.53 -64.72 -13.92
N LEU A 519 10.80 -64.94 -14.26
CA LEU A 519 11.97 -64.63 -13.42
C LEU A 519 12.11 -63.13 -13.09
N GLY A 520 11.46 -62.24 -13.85
CA GLY A 520 11.41 -60.79 -13.57
C GLY A 520 10.25 -60.35 -12.67
N GLY A 521 9.57 -61.30 -12.00
CA GLY A 521 8.42 -61.01 -11.14
C GLY A 521 7.22 -60.46 -11.92
N MET A 522 6.40 -59.63 -11.26
CA MET A 522 5.14 -59.12 -11.83
C MET A 522 5.34 -58.33 -13.12
N ALA A 523 6.41 -57.53 -13.21
CA ALA A 523 6.70 -56.75 -14.40
C ALA A 523 6.89 -57.63 -15.64
N SER A 524 7.66 -58.71 -15.52
CA SER A 524 7.88 -59.66 -16.62
C SER A 524 6.62 -60.41 -17.03
N LEU A 525 5.71 -60.66 -16.09
CA LEU A 525 4.40 -61.24 -16.39
C LEU A 525 3.49 -60.24 -17.11
N VAL A 526 3.45 -58.97 -16.67
CA VAL A 526 2.67 -57.90 -17.30
C VAL A 526 3.16 -57.60 -18.71
N ASP A 527 4.48 -57.61 -18.93
CA ASP A 527 5.07 -57.40 -20.26
C ASP A 527 4.70 -58.53 -21.22
N ASP A 528 4.78 -59.79 -20.79
CA ASP A 528 4.35 -60.94 -21.60
C ASP A 528 2.84 -60.89 -21.88
N PHE A 529 2.03 -60.52 -20.87
CA PHE A 529 0.59 -60.30 -21.03
C PHE A 529 0.30 -59.26 -22.12
N ASN A 530 0.96 -58.11 -22.04
CA ASN A 530 0.78 -57.02 -22.99
C ASN A 530 1.29 -57.39 -24.39
N ASN A 531 2.36 -58.16 -24.52
CA ASN A 531 2.87 -58.65 -25.80
C ASN A 531 1.88 -59.58 -26.50
N GLN A 532 1.21 -60.46 -25.75
CA GLN A 532 0.17 -61.34 -26.29
C GLN A 532 -1.13 -60.61 -26.66
N LEU A 533 -1.31 -59.37 -26.17
CA LEU A 533 -2.45 -58.50 -26.47
C LEU A 533 -2.23 -57.55 -27.67
N GLN A 534 -1.11 -57.65 -28.40
CA GLN A 534 -0.74 -56.71 -29.48
C GLN A 534 -1.38 -56.99 -30.86
N ALA A 535 -2.48 -57.74 -30.96
CA ALA A 535 -3.16 -57.90 -32.25
C ALA A 535 -3.77 -56.56 -32.72
N ASP A 536 -3.63 -56.24 -34.02
CA ASP A 536 -4.08 -54.96 -34.60
C ASP A 536 -5.54 -54.64 -34.22
N GLY A 537 -5.74 -53.49 -33.56
CA GLY A 537 -7.05 -52.99 -33.17
C GLY A 537 -7.52 -53.34 -31.77
N PHE A 538 -6.76 -54.12 -30.98
CA PHE A 538 -7.12 -54.51 -29.63
C PHE A 538 -6.73 -53.43 -28.60
N ALA A 539 -7.72 -52.92 -27.84
CA ALA A 539 -7.53 -51.73 -27.02
C ALA A 539 -7.60 -52.00 -25.50
N ILE A 540 -6.87 -53.00 -25.04
CA ILE A 540 -6.76 -53.36 -23.61
C ILE A 540 -5.29 -53.53 -23.22
N ARG A 541 -4.91 -53.02 -22.05
CA ARG A 541 -3.58 -53.18 -21.48
C ARG A 541 -3.61 -53.72 -20.05
N ALA A 542 -2.61 -54.53 -19.74
CA ALA A 542 -2.32 -55.02 -18.41
C ALA A 542 -1.36 -54.09 -17.67
N TYR A 543 -1.57 -53.96 -16.36
CA TYR A 543 -0.77 -53.16 -15.44
C TYR A 543 -0.51 -53.96 -14.16
N ASP A 544 0.62 -53.70 -13.51
CA ASP A 544 0.83 -54.13 -12.12
C ASP A 544 0.16 -53.11 -11.19
N ASN A 545 -0.77 -53.59 -10.37
CA ASN A 545 -1.37 -52.83 -9.29
C ASN A 545 -1.12 -53.55 -7.95
N ASN A 546 0.02 -53.23 -7.32
CA ASN A 546 0.42 -53.72 -6.01
C ASN A 546 0.44 -55.26 -5.91
N GLY A 547 1.09 -55.90 -6.88
CA GLY A 547 1.23 -57.36 -6.95
C GLY A 547 -0.01 -58.04 -7.51
N ARG A 548 -0.94 -57.30 -8.12
CA ARG A 548 -2.11 -57.84 -8.83
C ARG A 548 -2.06 -57.40 -10.28
N ILE A 549 -2.49 -58.26 -11.18
CA ILE A 549 -2.72 -57.85 -12.56
C ILE A 549 -4.02 -57.05 -12.62
N GLU A 550 -3.92 -55.84 -13.15
CA GLU A 550 -5.04 -54.98 -13.52
C GLU A 550 -5.15 -54.92 -15.04
N LEU A 551 -6.33 -55.20 -15.59
CA LEU A 551 -6.61 -55.04 -17.02
C LEU A 551 -7.47 -53.79 -17.20
N ARG A 552 -7.03 -52.88 -18.07
CA ARG A 552 -7.74 -51.64 -18.40
C ARG A 552 -7.98 -51.52 -19.89
N SER A 553 -9.19 -51.13 -20.27
CA SER A 553 -9.43 -50.63 -21.62
C SER A 553 -8.62 -49.34 -21.83
N THR A 554 -8.00 -49.17 -22.99
CA THR A 554 -7.37 -47.93 -23.42
C THR A 554 -8.35 -47.03 -24.18
N GLU A 555 -9.59 -47.48 -24.37
CA GLU A 555 -10.65 -46.71 -25.01
C GLU A 555 -11.38 -45.86 -23.98
N THR A 556 -11.75 -44.65 -24.37
CA THR A 556 -12.54 -43.72 -23.56
C THR A 556 -13.88 -43.46 -24.26
N GLY A 557 -15.00 -43.94 -23.70
CA GLY A 557 -16.35 -43.69 -24.24
C GLY A 557 -17.33 -44.86 -24.12
N VAL A 558 -18.46 -44.79 -24.81
CA VAL A 558 -19.50 -45.84 -24.83
C VAL A 558 -19.08 -46.98 -25.75
N GLN A 559 -18.06 -47.70 -25.30
CA GLN A 559 -17.56 -49.00 -25.74
C GLN A 559 -16.25 -49.38 -25.00
N SER A 560 -15.85 -48.64 -23.96
CA SER A 560 -14.72 -48.98 -23.06
C SER A 560 -14.92 -50.28 -22.26
N ASN A 561 -15.89 -51.12 -22.65
CA ASN A 561 -16.14 -52.39 -22.03
C ASN A 561 -15.20 -53.46 -22.57
N PHE A 562 -14.94 -54.46 -21.75
CA PHE A 562 -14.32 -55.70 -22.20
C PHE A 562 -14.88 -56.86 -21.42
N ARG A 563 -14.72 -58.04 -22.00
CA ARG A 563 -15.15 -59.32 -21.46
C ARG A 563 -13.96 -60.25 -21.39
N ILE A 564 -13.85 -60.98 -20.30
CA ILE A 564 -12.89 -62.09 -20.18
C ILE A 564 -13.70 -63.38 -20.19
N THR A 565 -13.24 -64.40 -20.89
CA THR A 565 -13.79 -65.76 -20.86
C THR A 565 -12.69 -66.79 -20.71
N ASP A 566 -13.04 -67.93 -20.12
CA ASP A 566 -12.18 -69.12 -20.05
C ASP A 566 -12.02 -69.75 -21.45
N GLY A 567 -10.79 -70.11 -21.84
CA GLY A 567 -10.49 -70.79 -23.10
C GLY A 567 -10.91 -72.28 -23.15
N VAL A 568 -11.37 -72.87 -22.05
CA VAL A 568 -11.64 -74.31 -21.88
C VAL A 568 -13.05 -74.61 -21.36
N GLY A 569 -14.04 -73.77 -21.71
CA GLY A 569 -15.46 -74.04 -21.43
C GLY A 569 -15.86 -74.07 -19.93
N PRO A 570 -17.16 -73.96 -19.61
CA PRO A 570 -17.59 -73.79 -18.22
C PRO A 570 -17.33 -75.07 -17.40
N GLY A 571 -16.35 -75.02 -16.49
CA GLY A 571 -16.23 -75.96 -15.36
C GLY A 571 -14.91 -76.71 -15.17
N SER A 572 -13.83 -76.43 -15.91
CA SER A 572 -12.60 -77.22 -15.78
C SER A 572 -11.28 -76.45 -15.94
N ALA A 573 -11.01 -75.48 -15.05
CA ALA A 573 -9.65 -75.11 -14.67
C ALA A 573 -9.66 -74.31 -13.35
N THR A 574 -8.92 -74.78 -12.35
CA THR A 574 -8.64 -74.00 -11.13
C THR A 574 -7.63 -72.90 -11.52
N PHE A 575 -8.12 -71.68 -11.75
CA PHE A 575 -7.30 -70.50 -12.06
C PHE A 575 -6.48 -70.10 -10.84
N THR A 576 -5.15 -70.10 -10.95
CA THR A 576 -4.25 -69.51 -9.94
C THR A 576 -4.28 -67.98 -9.96
N LEU A 577 -4.83 -67.37 -11.03
CA LEU A 577 -5.09 -65.94 -11.15
C LEU A 577 -6.60 -65.66 -11.00
N PHE A 578 -7.05 -65.43 -9.77
CA PHE A 578 -8.47 -65.19 -9.49
C PHE A 578 -8.89 -63.80 -9.96
N LEU A 579 -9.39 -63.67 -11.19
CA LEU A 579 -10.05 -62.45 -11.65
C LEU A 579 -11.45 -62.35 -11.03
N THR A 580 -11.87 -61.15 -10.66
CA THR A 580 -13.15 -60.89 -9.97
C THR A 580 -14.35 -61.04 -10.93
N ASN A 581 -14.89 -62.26 -11.09
CA ASN A 581 -15.96 -62.63 -12.05
C ASN A 581 -15.53 -62.65 -13.54
N PRO A 582 -14.90 -63.74 -14.01
CA PRO A 582 -14.41 -63.89 -15.39
C PRO A 582 -15.51 -64.15 -16.43
N GLN A 583 -16.74 -63.66 -16.23
CA GLN A 583 -17.87 -63.83 -17.16
C GLN A 583 -18.81 -62.61 -17.24
N THR A 584 -18.44 -61.47 -16.65
CA THR A 584 -19.28 -60.26 -16.65
C THR A 584 -18.65 -59.18 -17.53
N THR A 585 -19.45 -58.54 -18.38
CA THR A 585 -19.06 -57.32 -19.11
C THR A 585 -18.77 -56.21 -18.10
N ILE A 586 -17.57 -55.61 -18.14
CA ILE A 586 -17.20 -54.52 -17.24
C ILE A 586 -17.30 -53.21 -17.99
N SER A 587 -18.14 -52.28 -17.51
CA SER A 587 -18.32 -50.95 -18.08
C SER A 587 -17.83 -49.88 -17.10
N GLY A 588 -17.22 -48.80 -17.61
CA GLY A 588 -16.97 -47.60 -16.81
C GLY A 588 -18.28 -46.99 -16.29
N LEU A 589 -18.31 -46.59 -15.01
CA LEU A 589 -19.44 -45.88 -14.39
C LEU A 589 -19.22 -44.36 -14.48
N GLY A 590 -20.26 -43.63 -14.88
CA GLY A 590 -20.35 -42.16 -14.80
C GLY A 590 -19.79 -41.44 -16.02
N GLY A 591 -20.69 -40.90 -16.85
CA GLY A 591 -20.35 -39.94 -17.92
C GLY A 591 -20.58 -38.53 -17.40
N ASP A 592 -19.53 -37.72 -17.34
CA ASP A 592 -19.67 -36.29 -17.09
C ASP A 592 -20.30 -35.59 -18.30
N ALA A 593 -20.97 -34.48 -18.05
CA ALA A 593 -21.55 -33.61 -19.08
C ALA A 593 -20.50 -33.20 -20.14
N GLY A 594 -20.93 -33.08 -21.40
CA GLY A 594 -20.07 -32.51 -22.44
C GLY A 594 -19.80 -31.03 -22.18
N VAL A 595 -18.52 -30.67 -22.05
CA VAL A 595 -18.04 -29.29 -21.84
C VAL A 595 -17.15 -28.90 -23.02
N GLN A 596 -17.46 -27.78 -23.68
CA GLN A 596 -16.63 -27.20 -24.73
C GLN A 596 -16.13 -25.81 -24.32
N ASN A 597 -14.81 -25.64 -24.35
CA ASN A 597 -14.15 -24.36 -24.10
C ASN A 597 -13.91 -23.63 -25.42
N PHE A 598 -14.10 -22.31 -25.43
CA PHE A 598 -13.87 -21.47 -26.62
C PHE A 598 -12.76 -20.45 -26.36
N SER A 599 -11.90 -20.23 -27.37
CA SER A 599 -10.83 -19.23 -27.29
C SER A 599 -11.39 -17.87 -27.67
N LEU A 600 -11.53 -16.98 -26.69
CA LEU A 600 -11.98 -15.61 -26.91
C LEU A 600 -10.96 -14.82 -27.75
N ASP A 601 -11.44 -13.92 -28.60
CA ASP A 601 -10.60 -13.00 -29.36
C ASP A 601 -9.86 -12.03 -28.44
N SER A 602 -8.53 -12.09 -28.43
CA SER A 602 -7.67 -11.30 -27.55
C SER A 602 -7.77 -9.79 -27.76
N GLU A 603 -8.06 -9.31 -28.98
CA GLU A 603 -8.16 -7.87 -29.26
C GLU A 603 -9.46 -7.26 -28.72
N SER A 604 -10.47 -8.10 -28.49
CA SER A 604 -11.78 -7.69 -28.00
C SER A 604 -11.94 -7.82 -26.49
N GLN A 605 -10.96 -8.41 -25.80
CA GLN A 605 -10.96 -8.59 -24.35
C GLN A 605 -10.66 -7.30 -23.61
N MET A 606 -11.38 -7.05 -22.52
CA MET A 606 -11.25 -5.83 -21.75
C MET A 606 -11.63 -6.01 -20.28
N TRP A 607 -11.11 -5.13 -19.43
CA TRP A 607 -11.44 -5.07 -18.01
C TRP A 607 -12.20 -3.79 -17.71
N GLY A 608 -13.24 -3.90 -16.89
CA GLY A 608 -14.15 -2.81 -16.62
C GLY A 608 -15.17 -3.06 -15.53
N TYR A 609 -16.17 -2.20 -15.49
CA TYR A 609 -17.26 -2.21 -14.50
C TYR A 609 -18.60 -2.13 -15.21
N VAL A 610 -19.61 -2.80 -14.66
CA VAL A 610 -20.99 -2.77 -15.17
C VAL A 610 -21.76 -1.68 -14.45
N VAL A 611 -22.06 -0.59 -15.15
CA VAL A 611 -22.93 0.51 -14.69
C VAL A 611 -24.29 0.33 -15.36
N ALA A 612 -25.16 -0.45 -14.72
CA ALA A 612 -26.46 -0.83 -15.25
C ALA A 612 -27.57 0.15 -14.83
N ASP A 613 -28.46 0.44 -15.77
CA ASP A 613 -29.72 1.16 -15.57
C ASP A 613 -30.81 0.22 -15.01
N ASP A 614 -31.69 0.71 -14.11
CA ASP A 614 -32.87 -0.04 -13.65
C ASP A 614 -34.16 0.29 -14.40
N ASN A 615 -34.18 1.34 -15.23
CA ASN A 615 -35.37 1.81 -15.92
C ASN A 615 -35.21 1.76 -17.44
N ALA A 616 -36.18 1.17 -18.13
CA ALA A 616 -36.13 0.90 -19.56
C ALA A 616 -36.28 2.15 -20.48
N GLY A 617 -35.88 3.36 -20.05
CA GLY A 617 -36.19 4.59 -20.80
C GLY A 617 -35.26 5.81 -20.65
N VAL A 618 -34.47 5.96 -19.57
CA VAL A 618 -33.53 7.08 -19.41
C VAL A 618 -32.27 6.56 -18.70
N ALA A 619 -31.11 6.66 -19.35
CA ALA A 619 -29.85 6.16 -18.82
C ALA A 619 -29.49 6.85 -17.48
N ASP A 620 -29.55 6.10 -16.39
CA ASP A 620 -29.10 6.56 -15.07
C ASP A 620 -27.58 6.46 -14.94
N ASN A 621 -26.92 7.61 -14.81
CA ASN A 621 -25.47 7.70 -14.70
C ASN A 621 -25.00 7.48 -13.27
N LEU A 622 -23.92 6.73 -13.10
CA LEU A 622 -23.18 6.69 -11.84
C LEU A 622 -22.52 8.05 -11.63
N SER A 623 -23.09 8.84 -10.71
CA SER A 623 -22.61 10.19 -10.43
C SER A 623 -22.12 10.32 -9.00
N PHE A 624 -20.87 10.73 -8.85
CA PHE A 624 -20.23 10.91 -7.55
C PHE A 624 -19.38 12.17 -7.55
N TYR A 625 -19.31 12.80 -6.39
CA TYR A 625 -18.53 13.99 -6.14
C TYR A 625 -17.15 13.58 -5.65
N ILE A 626 -16.11 14.12 -6.27
CA ILE A 626 -14.73 13.97 -5.81
C ILE A 626 -14.16 15.34 -5.49
N ALA A 627 -13.58 15.50 -4.30
CA ALA A 627 -12.89 16.71 -3.89
C ALA A 627 -11.49 16.45 -3.35
N ASP A 628 -10.63 17.45 -3.53
CA ASP A 628 -9.31 17.52 -2.91
C ASP A 628 -9.36 18.13 -1.49
N GLN A 629 -8.17 18.27 -0.88
CA GLN A 629 -8.02 18.78 0.49
C GLN A 629 -8.48 20.24 0.68
N THR A 630 -8.65 21.01 -0.40
CA THR A 630 -9.09 22.40 -0.34
C THR A 630 -10.61 22.54 -0.34
N GLY A 631 -11.34 21.42 -0.44
CA GLY A 631 -12.79 21.40 -0.61
C GLY A 631 -13.22 21.75 -2.03
N ARG A 632 -12.27 21.90 -2.96
CA ARG A 632 -12.55 22.03 -4.40
C ARG A 632 -12.81 20.64 -4.96
N GLY A 633 -13.99 20.45 -5.52
CA GLY A 633 -14.40 19.18 -6.07
C GLY A 633 -15.31 19.32 -7.26
N ALA A 634 -15.43 18.23 -8.01
CA ALA A 634 -16.23 18.14 -9.21
C ALA A 634 -17.07 16.87 -9.18
N ILE A 635 -18.22 16.95 -9.82
CA ILE A 635 -19.08 15.80 -10.06
C ILE A 635 -18.52 15.05 -11.27
N VAL A 636 -18.19 13.79 -11.06
CA VAL A 636 -17.87 12.84 -12.11
C VAL A 636 -19.12 12.02 -12.38
N SER A 637 -19.56 12.00 -13.64
CA SER A 637 -20.72 11.23 -14.09
C SER A 637 -20.27 10.20 -15.11
N ILE A 638 -20.24 8.94 -14.71
CA ILE A 638 -19.98 7.81 -15.60
C ILE A 638 -21.31 7.41 -16.23
N LEU A 639 -21.38 7.48 -17.56
CA LEU A 639 -22.59 7.15 -18.31
C LEU A 639 -23.08 5.75 -17.93
N GLY A 640 -24.36 5.58 -17.58
CA GLY A 640 -24.99 4.27 -17.42
C GLY A 640 -25.61 3.78 -18.72
N GLY A 641 -26.13 2.54 -18.73
CA GLY A 641 -26.84 2.05 -19.89
C GLY A 641 -27.56 0.74 -19.68
N ILE A 642 -28.39 0.38 -20.65
CA ILE A 642 -29.17 -0.86 -20.65
C ILE A 642 -28.24 -2.04 -20.93
N ALA A 643 -28.32 -3.07 -20.08
CA ALA A 643 -27.47 -4.26 -20.15
C ALA A 643 -27.59 -4.99 -21.50
N SER A 644 -28.79 -5.12 -22.06
CA SER A 644 -29.05 -5.80 -23.34
C SER A 644 -28.52 -5.07 -24.57
N ALA A 645 -28.23 -3.77 -24.46
CA ALA A 645 -27.71 -2.94 -25.55
C ALA A 645 -26.18 -2.80 -25.54
N GLY A 646 -25.47 -3.49 -24.63
CA GLY A 646 -24.01 -3.38 -24.51
C GLY A 646 -23.54 -1.98 -24.09
N ALA A 647 -24.44 -1.22 -23.48
CA ALA A 647 -24.22 0.16 -23.08
C ALA A 647 -23.90 0.30 -21.59
N SER A 648 -24.04 -0.75 -20.78
CA SER A 648 -23.78 -0.70 -19.34
C SER A 648 -22.30 -0.90 -18.97
N PHE A 649 -21.50 -1.59 -19.79
CA PHE A 649 -20.11 -1.89 -19.44
C PHE A 649 -19.18 -0.71 -19.78
N ARG A 650 -18.30 -0.34 -18.84
CA ARG A 650 -17.32 0.75 -18.97
C ARG A 650 -15.91 0.21 -18.76
N THR A 651 -15.00 0.50 -19.69
CA THR A 651 -13.59 0.10 -19.54
C THR A 651 -12.93 0.89 -18.42
N MET A 652 -11.95 0.28 -17.75
CA MET A 652 -11.13 1.01 -16.77
C MET A 652 -10.52 2.28 -17.36
N SER A 653 -10.04 2.21 -18.61
CA SER A 653 -9.49 3.34 -19.35
C SER A 653 -10.51 4.47 -19.54
N SER A 654 -11.76 4.15 -19.92
CA SER A 654 -12.81 5.18 -20.09
C SER A 654 -13.14 5.89 -18.78
N ILE A 655 -13.15 5.18 -17.66
CA ILE A 655 -13.46 5.74 -16.34
C ILE A 655 -12.32 6.66 -15.87
N VAL A 656 -11.08 6.21 -16.00
CA VAL A 656 -9.89 7.00 -15.64
C VAL A 656 -9.82 8.29 -16.45
N ILE A 657 -10.05 8.22 -17.76
CA ILE A 657 -10.08 9.39 -18.64
C ILE A 657 -11.18 10.37 -18.20
N GLU A 658 -12.38 9.89 -17.91
CA GLU A 658 -13.48 10.75 -17.46
C GLU A 658 -13.15 11.46 -16.14
N ILE A 659 -12.61 10.74 -15.16
CA ILE A 659 -12.18 11.33 -13.88
C ILE A 659 -11.11 12.40 -14.13
N ASN A 660 -10.02 12.06 -14.82
CA ASN A 660 -8.89 12.97 -15.02
C ASN A 660 -9.27 14.21 -15.84
N ASN A 661 -10.11 14.06 -16.87
CA ASN A 661 -10.61 15.20 -17.64
C ASN A 661 -11.46 16.15 -16.78
N LYS A 662 -12.33 15.61 -15.92
CA LYS A 662 -13.14 16.42 -15.00
C LYS A 662 -12.29 17.12 -13.94
N MET A 663 -11.26 16.47 -13.41
CA MET A 663 -10.36 17.09 -12.43
C MET A 663 -9.51 18.19 -13.06
N SER A 664 -8.92 17.92 -14.23
CA SER A 664 -8.09 18.88 -14.98
C SER A 664 -8.87 20.13 -15.38
N THR A 665 -10.08 19.98 -15.91
CA THR A 665 -10.93 21.11 -16.34
C THR A 665 -11.28 22.05 -15.18
N ASN A 666 -11.40 21.52 -13.96
CA ASN A 666 -11.77 22.29 -12.76
C ASN A 666 -10.55 22.72 -11.91
N GLY A 667 -9.33 22.38 -12.34
CA GLY A 667 -8.10 22.67 -11.60
C GLY A 667 -8.03 21.98 -10.24
N ILE A 668 -8.58 20.77 -10.12
CA ILE A 668 -8.61 19.98 -8.88
C ILE A 668 -7.40 19.04 -8.86
N SER A 669 -6.72 18.95 -7.72
CA SER A 669 -5.50 18.12 -7.59
C SER A 669 -5.82 16.67 -7.23
N VAL A 670 -6.56 15.99 -8.11
CA VAL A 670 -6.92 14.58 -8.03
C VAL A 670 -6.56 13.89 -9.34
N ASP A 671 -5.95 12.71 -9.25
CA ASP A 671 -5.56 11.86 -10.38
C ASP A 671 -6.08 10.44 -10.19
N ALA A 672 -6.47 9.79 -11.28
CA ALA A 672 -6.86 8.39 -11.34
C ALA A 672 -5.91 7.61 -12.26
N GLN A 673 -5.54 6.40 -11.85
CA GLN A 673 -4.63 5.53 -12.58
C GLN A 673 -5.08 4.07 -12.54
N ILE A 674 -4.71 3.30 -13.56
CA ILE A 674 -4.99 1.87 -13.66
C ILE A 674 -3.85 1.07 -13.01
N ILE A 675 -4.17 0.23 -12.04
CA ILE A 675 -3.23 -0.73 -11.47
C ILE A 675 -3.45 -2.07 -12.15
N THR A 676 -2.56 -2.41 -13.09
CA THR A 676 -2.71 -3.59 -13.97
C THR A 676 -2.54 -4.92 -13.23
N SER A 677 -1.73 -4.97 -12.18
CA SER A 677 -1.49 -6.17 -11.37
C SER A 677 -2.71 -6.61 -10.57
N THR A 678 -3.44 -5.65 -9.98
CA THR A 678 -4.63 -5.88 -9.17
C THR A 678 -5.93 -5.75 -9.97
N ARG A 679 -5.86 -5.19 -11.19
CA ARG A 679 -7.01 -4.84 -12.04
C ARG A 679 -7.97 -3.88 -11.33
N THR A 680 -7.41 -2.92 -10.59
CA THR A 680 -8.15 -1.87 -9.86
C THR A 680 -7.83 -0.50 -10.44
N ILE A 681 -8.72 0.47 -10.20
CA ILE A 681 -8.47 1.88 -10.46
C ILE A 681 -8.09 2.51 -9.13
N ARG A 682 -6.93 3.16 -9.08
CA ARG A 682 -6.50 3.95 -7.93
C ARG A 682 -6.84 5.41 -8.19
N ILE A 683 -7.54 6.05 -7.27
CA ILE A 683 -7.83 7.49 -7.28
C ILE A 683 -7.01 8.10 -6.14
N SER A 684 -6.26 9.17 -6.41
CA SER A 684 -5.36 9.82 -5.45
C SER A 684 -5.46 11.34 -5.51
N ALA A 685 -5.43 12.00 -4.35
CA ALA A 685 -5.29 13.46 -4.25
C ALA A 685 -3.81 13.84 -4.05
N SER A 686 -3.29 14.75 -4.87
CA SER A 686 -1.85 15.06 -4.99
C SER A 686 -1.46 16.49 -4.61
N THR A 687 -2.22 17.14 -3.73
CA THR A 687 -1.83 18.47 -3.25
C THR A 687 -0.76 18.36 -2.14
N PRO A 688 0.38 19.07 -2.26
CA PRO A 688 1.39 19.09 -1.19
C PRO A 688 0.84 19.79 0.07
N GLY A 689 0.51 19.03 1.12
CA GLY A 689 -0.02 19.58 2.37
C GLY A 689 -0.64 18.57 3.33
N THR A 690 -0.80 19.01 4.58
CA THR A 690 -0.95 18.30 5.87
C THR A 690 -2.10 17.30 6.05
N SER A 691 -3.00 17.10 5.09
CA SER A 691 -4.18 16.26 5.37
C SER A 691 -4.60 15.33 4.26
N GLY A 692 -3.92 15.34 3.10
CA GLY A 692 -4.04 14.28 2.09
C GLY A 692 -5.44 13.74 1.98
N ARG A 693 -6.40 14.61 1.64
CA ARG A 693 -7.82 14.30 1.80
C ARG A 693 -8.43 14.09 0.44
N LEU A 694 -8.95 12.90 0.21
CA LEU A 694 -9.76 12.57 -0.95
C LEU A 694 -11.18 12.35 -0.45
N VAL A 695 -12.08 13.28 -0.73
CA VAL A 695 -13.49 13.10 -0.40
C VAL A 695 -14.17 12.49 -1.61
N ILE A 696 -14.79 11.32 -1.42
CA ILE A 696 -15.68 10.74 -2.41
C ILE A 696 -17.05 10.62 -1.78
N THR A 697 -18.02 11.32 -2.38
CA THR A 697 -19.41 11.31 -1.91
C THR A 697 -20.31 10.90 -3.05
N GLU A 698 -21.28 10.04 -2.77
CA GLU A 698 -22.34 9.73 -3.71
C GLU A 698 -23.14 11.01 -4.01
N TYR A 699 -23.27 11.38 -5.28
CA TYR A 699 -23.84 12.69 -5.64
C TYR A 699 -25.32 12.57 -5.99
N THR A 700 -25.71 11.66 -6.90
CA THR A 700 -27.12 11.41 -7.24
C THR A 700 -27.27 10.14 -8.09
N SER A 701 -27.88 9.11 -7.53
CA SER A 701 -28.77 8.21 -8.25
C SER A 701 -29.77 7.64 -7.24
N SER A 702 -31.06 7.91 -7.42
CA SER A 702 -32.13 7.42 -6.52
C SER A 702 -32.32 5.90 -6.56
N ALA A 703 -31.57 5.19 -7.40
CA ALA A 703 -31.65 3.76 -7.62
C ALA A 703 -30.51 3.00 -6.92
N SER A 704 -30.84 1.87 -6.29
CA SER A 704 -29.87 1.00 -5.58
C SER A 704 -28.85 0.28 -6.48
N VAL A 705 -29.02 0.36 -7.81
CA VAL A 705 -28.17 -0.31 -8.81
C VAL A 705 -26.98 0.53 -9.26
N THR A 706 -27.08 1.86 -9.18
CA THR A 706 -26.09 2.82 -9.68
C THR A 706 -25.26 3.47 -8.57
N SER A 707 -25.14 2.81 -7.41
CA SER A 707 -24.34 3.33 -6.30
C SER A 707 -22.84 3.12 -6.48
N ILE A 708 -22.06 4.06 -5.95
CA ILE A 708 -20.59 3.99 -6.05
C ILE A 708 -20.00 2.78 -5.32
N SER A 709 -20.63 2.36 -4.21
CA SER A 709 -20.23 1.18 -3.43
C SER A 709 -20.48 -0.13 -4.17
N ARG A 710 -21.60 -0.24 -4.90
CA ARG A 710 -21.93 -1.44 -5.66
C ARG A 710 -21.11 -1.58 -6.94
N ASN A 711 -20.94 -0.47 -7.67
CA ASN A 711 -20.30 -0.47 -8.99
C ASN A 711 -18.78 -0.48 -8.90
N LEU A 712 -18.22 0.38 -8.04
CA LEU A 712 -16.78 0.58 -7.93
C LEU A 712 -16.20 0.04 -6.61
N GLY A 713 -17.01 -0.45 -5.67
CA GLY A 713 -16.52 -0.93 -4.37
C GLY A 713 -16.06 0.19 -3.44
N LEU A 714 -16.34 1.45 -3.77
CA LEU A 714 -15.89 2.60 -2.99
C LEU A 714 -16.95 2.99 -1.97
N SER A 715 -16.53 3.24 -0.73
CA SER A 715 -17.40 3.84 0.29
C SER A 715 -17.51 5.34 0.09
N SER A 716 -18.70 5.90 0.32
CA SER A 716 -18.91 7.35 0.39
C SER A 716 -18.32 7.87 1.71
N THR A 717 -17.03 8.18 1.70
CA THR A 717 -16.30 8.60 2.88
C THR A 717 -15.14 9.52 2.50
N THR A 718 -14.52 10.10 3.52
CA THR A 718 -13.24 10.77 3.37
C THR A 718 -12.13 9.73 3.46
N TYR A 719 -11.35 9.59 2.40
CA TYR A 719 -10.12 8.81 2.41
C TYR A 719 -8.96 9.70 2.81
N GLN A 720 -8.12 9.18 3.69
CA GLN A 720 -6.87 9.78 4.13
C GLN A 720 -5.77 8.76 3.91
N ASN A 721 -4.55 9.25 3.65
CA ASN A 721 -3.29 8.51 3.72
C ASN A 721 -2.81 7.71 2.47
N GLY A 722 -1.52 7.86 2.16
CA GLY A 722 -0.76 7.18 1.09
C GLY A 722 0.53 7.93 0.72
N THR A 723 1.36 7.33 -0.12
CA THR A 723 2.76 7.75 -0.37
C THR A 723 2.99 8.07 -1.84
N GLY A 724 3.40 9.30 -2.17
CA GLY A 724 3.80 9.75 -3.51
C GLY A 724 5.25 10.21 -3.59
N ASP A 725 5.65 10.75 -4.75
CA ASP A 725 6.95 11.38 -4.98
C ASP A 725 6.82 12.90 -4.81
N TYR A 726 7.79 13.56 -4.17
CA TYR A 726 7.67 14.97 -3.78
C TYR A 726 8.95 15.75 -4.07
N GLY A 727 8.83 16.82 -4.84
CA GLY A 727 9.90 17.78 -5.09
C GLY A 727 9.71 19.08 -4.30
N TYR A 728 10.75 19.51 -3.62
CA TYR A 728 10.83 20.77 -2.88
C TYR A 728 12.01 21.59 -3.36
N THR A 729 11.89 22.91 -3.27
CA THR A 729 13.03 23.82 -3.42
C THR A 729 13.37 24.38 -2.05
N VAL A 730 14.63 24.27 -1.63
CA VAL A 730 15.15 24.79 -0.37
C VAL A 730 16.17 25.88 -0.69
N HIS A 731 15.95 27.07 -0.16
CA HIS A 731 16.83 28.21 -0.30
C HIS A 731 17.61 28.38 1.00
N VAL A 732 18.94 28.37 0.90
CA VAL A 732 19.84 28.59 2.04
C VAL A 732 20.60 29.89 1.81
N ARG A 733 20.42 30.86 2.71
CA ARG A 733 21.07 32.18 2.66
C ARG A 733 21.83 32.47 3.93
N ASP A 734 22.82 33.35 3.82
CA ASP A 734 23.51 33.93 4.98
C ASP A 734 22.53 34.76 5.81
N SER A 735 22.72 34.76 7.14
CA SER A 735 21.79 35.34 8.13
C SER A 735 21.86 36.86 8.25
#